data_AF-A0A0E0EGF4-F1
#
_entry.id   AF-A0A0E0EGF4-F1
#
_cell.length_a   1.000
_cell.length_b   1.000
_cell.length_c   1.000
_cell.angle_alpha   90.00
_cell.angle_beta   90.00
_cell.angle_gamma   90.00
#
_symmetry.space_group_name_H-M   'P 1'
#
loop_
_entity.id
_entity.type
_entity.pdbx_description
1 polymer ?
#
loop_
_entity_poly.entity_id
_entity_poly.type
_entity_poly.pdbx_seq_one_letter_code
_entity_poly.pdbx_strand_id
1 'polypeptide(L)'
;MLPLLQQHMGITHANSITTEPSPSSPRPRLLRLLPQPRRRRHAHAKHIALSTNCKCASAASASVEEDDVAGGLGYRHPPKQIQEILDVPPNPSYLISPRRDRIMFLQRTAMPPLSELTKPEIVLSGIRIDPGSNMRSRMSFYTGITVHDLMDNGTLGPAKQVHGYADGAKINFVTWSPDGQHMAFTVRYEDKVDNSVIVSLWVANAESGEARPLCISEDIRLNAIFELFVWVNDSTLLVCTIPLSRGCPPKKPLVPFGPRIRSNEHKNVVQMRATKEMLKDLHEEELFDYYATSQIILLSLDGTVKPIAPPAIYIALDPSPDEKYLMLTSVHRPYSSTVSYKRFPKKVELWTVDGTFIREVCDLPLAEDIPITSGSVRKGKRLISWRPDMPSTLYWVEAQDGGDANVEVSPRDIVYMELADPLNGEKPQVLLKLDLRYRRISWCNGSHALVYEHWYKTRRTRTWVISPDCKDVSPRVLFERSSEDAYSNPGSPMMCRTHAGTFVIAKIKTNYEGTYILLKGKGATPKGSIPFLDLLNINTGVKERIWENSKEKYYESCEIQLNHLKLLVSKESRMEPTQYYIKAWPDKTQVQITNYSHPYPQLALLQKEVIRYQREDSVKLTATLYLSPGYDPSKDEPLPCLIWSYPGEFKSREAAGQVRRSPNKFARIRSNFPLLWLARGFAILADPTIPIIGERDQEANDRYIEQLVASAEAAVNEIVRRGVAHPDKIAVGGHSYGAFMTANLLAHAPHLFCCGIARSGAYNRTLTPFGFQKEVRTLWEATDTYIKMSPFMSANRIKKPIILIHGEDDSKVTTVMQLLPLKKSIRI
;
A
#
# COMPACT_ATOMS: atom_id res chain seq x y z
N MET A 1 -12.55 -54.01 29.58
CA MET A 1 -13.68 -53.76 28.66
C MET A 1 -13.93 -52.26 28.62
N LEU A 2 -14.16 -51.70 27.42
CA LEU A 2 -14.91 -50.44 27.16
C LEU A 2 -16.42 -50.67 27.41
N PRO A 3 -17.37 -49.68 27.42
CA PRO A 3 -17.50 -48.46 26.56
C PRO A 3 -18.00 -47.16 27.28
N LEU A 4 -18.44 -46.05 26.66
CA LEU A 4 -17.98 -45.19 25.52
C LEU A 4 -18.79 -43.85 25.51
N LEU A 5 -18.13 -42.69 25.27
CA LEU A 5 -18.65 -41.47 24.57
C LEU A 5 -19.82 -40.66 25.22
N GLN A 6 -20.08 -39.36 24.94
CA GLN A 6 -19.56 -38.43 23.91
C GLN A 6 -19.62 -36.94 24.36
N GLN A 7 -18.82 -36.04 23.74
CA GLN A 7 -18.67 -34.62 24.16
C GLN A 7 -19.28 -33.56 23.21
N HIS A 8 -19.91 -32.55 23.83
CA HIS A 8 -19.85 -31.08 23.64
C HIS A 8 -19.00 -30.38 22.53
N MET A 9 -19.48 -29.17 22.16
CA MET A 9 -18.76 -27.97 21.60
C MET A 9 -18.15 -28.11 20.17
N GLY A 10 -17.96 -27.07 19.33
CA GLY A 10 -18.23 -25.61 19.42
C GLY A 10 -17.14 -24.74 18.73
N ILE A 11 -17.49 -23.52 18.26
CA ILE A 11 -16.64 -22.29 18.10
C ILE A 11 -15.69 -22.09 16.86
N THR A 12 -15.94 -21.02 16.09
CA THR A 12 -15.28 -20.22 14.98
C THR A 12 -13.77 -19.75 15.04
N HIS A 13 -13.12 -19.11 13.99
CA HIS A 13 -12.02 -18.02 14.02
C HIS A 13 -11.49 -17.24 12.74
N ALA A 14 -11.21 -15.91 12.83
CA ALA A 14 -11.32 -14.73 11.90
C ALA A 14 -10.26 -14.37 10.85
N ASN A 15 -10.74 -14.07 9.63
CA ASN A 15 -9.96 -13.43 8.56
C ASN A 15 -9.77 -11.90 8.69
N SER A 16 -8.67 -11.40 8.10
CA SER A 16 -8.15 -10.02 8.18
C SER A 16 -8.76 -9.01 7.18
N ILE A 17 -9.01 -7.78 7.65
CA ILE A 17 -9.49 -6.64 6.82
C ILE A 17 -8.33 -5.94 6.08
N THR A 18 -8.58 -5.51 4.84
CA THR A 18 -7.68 -4.67 4.02
C THR A 18 -7.88 -3.17 4.26
N THR A 19 -6.81 -2.47 4.63
CA THR A 19 -6.72 -1.00 4.55
C THR A 19 -6.31 -0.55 3.14
N GLU A 20 -6.92 0.52 2.62
CA GLU A 20 -6.41 1.19 1.41
C GLU A 20 -5.12 1.98 1.77
N PRO A 21 -4.05 1.90 0.96
CA PRO A 21 -2.87 2.74 1.15
C PRO A 21 -3.08 4.15 0.59
N SER A 22 -2.62 5.16 1.32
CA SER A 22 -2.50 6.54 0.86
C SER A 22 -1.67 6.63 -0.45
N PRO A 23 -1.94 7.61 -1.33
CA PRO A 23 -1.58 7.52 -2.75
C PRO A 23 -0.07 7.72 -3.01
N SER A 24 0.68 6.63 -3.00
CA SER A 24 2.10 6.61 -3.35
C SER A 24 2.36 6.50 -4.86
N SER A 25 3.57 6.93 -5.30
CA SER A 25 4.27 6.68 -6.60
C SER A 25 4.12 7.72 -7.75
N PRO A 26 4.89 7.65 -8.88
CA PRO A 26 6.35 7.77 -9.13
C PRO A 26 6.70 8.66 -10.38
N ARG A 27 7.98 8.70 -10.85
CA ARG A 27 8.54 9.18 -12.18
C ARG A 27 9.27 7.97 -12.80
N PRO A 28 10.09 8.07 -13.88
CA PRO A 28 11.49 8.45 -13.64
C PRO A 28 12.31 9.21 -14.77
N ARG A 29 13.64 9.47 -14.66
CA ARG A 29 14.39 10.43 -15.54
C ARG A 29 15.94 10.28 -15.79
N LEU A 30 16.39 10.23 -17.06
CA LEU A 30 17.76 10.48 -17.64
C LEU A 30 19.00 9.58 -17.37
N LEU A 31 19.92 9.61 -18.35
CA LEU A 31 21.38 9.33 -18.26
C LEU A 31 22.15 10.34 -19.14
N ARG A 32 23.46 10.57 -18.88
CA ARG A 32 24.26 11.70 -19.41
C ARG A 32 25.68 11.27 -19.81
N LEU A 33 26.30 11.99 -20.76
CA LEU A 33 27.68 11.76 -21.23
C LEU A 33 28.75 12.47 -20.35
N LEU A 34 30.00 11.97 -20.41
CA LEU A 34 31.17 12.47 -19.68
C LEU A 34 32.08 13.39 -20.55
N PRO A 35 32.89 14.27 -19.93
CA PRO A 35 33.92 15.09 -20.61
C PRO A 35 35.36 14.53 -20.49
N GLN A 36 36.28 15.09 -21.30
CA GLN A 36 37.73 14.77 -21.32
C GLN A 36 38.57 15.54 -20.29
N PRO A 37 39.83 15.10 -20.07
CA PRO A 37 40.97 16.03 -20.02
C PRO A 37 42.10 15.71 -21.05
N ARG A 38 43.07 16.61 -21.17
CA ARG A 38 44.08 16.70 -22.26
C ARG A 38 45.53 16.42 -21.81
N ARG A 39 46.35 15.87 -22.73
CA ARG A 39 47.83 16.02 -22.89
C ARG A 39 48.72 15.35 -21.79
N ARG A 40 49.96 14.88 -22.05
CA ARG A 40 50.87 14.91 -23.24
C ARG A 40 52.06 13.90 -23.13
N ARG A 41 52.61 13.48 -24.29
CA ARG A 41 54.02 13.07 -24.63
C ARG A 41 54.28 11.61 -25.05
N HIS A 42 54.83 11.49 -26.28
CA HIS A 42 55.99 10.69 -26.77
C HIS A 42 56.17 9.19 -26.36
N ALA A 43 56.64 8.28 -27.22
CA ALA A 43 57.03 8.33 -28.65
C ALA A 43 57.20 6.90 -29.24
N HIS A 44 57.38 6.83 -30.58
CA HIS A 44 57.83 5.67 -31.38
C HIS A 44 56.90 4.44 -31.45
N ALA A 45 56.85 3.59 -32.48
CA ALA A 45 57.10 3.66 -33.94
C ALA A 45 57.23 2.20 -34.42
N LYS A 46 56.44 1.75 -35.42
CA LYS A 46 56.84 0.84 -36.53
C LYS A 46 55.68 0.44 -37.47
N HIS A 47 55.78 0.94 -38.70
CA HIS A 47 55.62 0.26 -40.00
C HIS A 47 54.54 -0.81 -40.32
N ILE A 48 53.83 -0.55 -41.44
CA ILE A 48 53.61 -1.44 -42.63
C ILE A 48 52.63 -2.65 -42.42
N ALA A 49 51.74 -3.04 -43.36
CA ALA A 49 51.63 -2.80 -44.80
C ALA A 49 50.17 -2.53 -45.31
N LEU A 50 50.05 -2.22 -46.60
CA LEU A 50 48.80 -2.12 -47.36
C LEU A 50 48.30 -3.49 -47.84
N SER A 51 47.00 -3.60 -48.13
CA SER A 51 46.54 -4.02 -49.47
C SER A 51 45.07 -3.67 -49.74
N THR A 52 44.73 -3.53 -51.01
CA THR A 52 43.43 -3.08 -51.54
C THR A 52 42.84 -4.15 -52.46
N ASN A 53 41.53 -4.47 -52.37
CA ASN A 53 40.59 -4.24 -53.49
C ASN A 53 39.12 -4.71 -53.27
N CYS A 54 38.22 -3.86 -53.79
CA CYS A 54 36.91 -4.08 -54.42
C CYS A 54 36.04 -5.35 -54.21
N LYS A 55 34.81 -5.06 -53.76
CA LYS A 55 33.49 -5.45 -54.35
C LYS A 55 33.16 -6.94 -54.56
N CYS A 56 32.12 -7.38 -53.85
CA CYS A 56 30.85 -7.77 -54.47
C CYS A 56 29.69 -7.65 -53.47
N ALA A 57 28.46 -7.48 -53.97
CA ALA A 57 27.26 -7.38 -53.15
C ALA A 57 26.52 -8.72 -53.07
N SER A 58 26.03 -9.08 -51.89
CA SER A 58 25.03 -10.14 -51.69
C SER A 58 24.10 -9.75 -50.54
N ALA A 59 22.88 -10.32 -50.56
CA ALA A 59 21.78 -9.86 -49.72
C ALA A 59 22.03 -10.09 -48.22
N ALA A 60 21.80 -9.06 -47.41
CA ALA A 60 21.79 -9.18 -45.95
C ALA A 60 20.50 -9.87 -45.50
N SER A 61 20.58 -11.18 -45.26
CA SER A 61 19.68 -11.83 -44.31
C SER A 61 19.86 -11.17 -42.94
N ALA A 62 18.76 -10.80 -42.29
CA ALA A 62 18.81 -10.29 -40.92
C ALA A 62 19.14 -11.46 -39.97
N SER A 63 20.43 -11.70 -39.74
CA SER A 63 20.89 -12.60 -38.70
C SER A 63 20.40 -12.09 -37.36
N VAL A 64 19.53 -12.87 -36.71
CA VAL A 64 19.26 -12.72 -35.29
C VAL A 64 20.61 -12.88 -34.58
N GLU A 65 21.05 -11.87 -33.85
CA GLU A 65 22.20 -12.00 -32.95
C GLU A 65 21.85 -13.05 -31.90
N GLU A 66 22.48 -14.24 -32.00
CA GLU A 66 22.43 -15.24 -30.96
C GLU A 66 23.22 -14.72 -29.75
N ASP A 67 22.51 -14.17 -28.76
CA ASP A 67 23.07 -13.81 -27.45
C ASP A 67 23.85 -15.00 -26.86
N ASP A 68 25.16 -14.79 -26.63
CA ASP A 68 26.13 -15.76 -26.10
C ASP A 68 25.53 -16.82 -25.16
N VAL A 69 25.40 -18.05 -25.66
CA VAL A 69 25.13 -19.25 -24.83
C VAL A 69 26.45 -19.76 -24.25
N ALA A 70 27.16 -18.89 -23.56
CA ALA A 70 28.46 -19.17 -22.93
C ALA A 70 28.44 -18.86 -21.42
N GLY A 71 28.43 -19.92 -20.60
CA GLY A 71 29.05 -19.97 -19.27
C GLY A 71 28.60 -19.06 -18.11
N GLY A 72 27.74 -18.05 -18.32
CA GLY A 72 27.40 -17.07 -17.30
C GLY A 72 26.39 -17.54 -16.24
N LEU A 73 26.86 -17.96 -15.06
CA LEU A 73 26.04 -18.28 -13.88
C LEU A 73 25.43 -17.04 -13.16
N GLY A 74 25.68 -15.82 -13.66
CA GLY A 74 25.27 -14.56 -13.04
C GLY A 74 23.92 -14.01 -13.53
N TYR A 75 23.51 -12.88 -12.94
CA TYR A 75 22.37 -12.10 -13.44
C TYR A 75 22.64 -11.59 -14.86
N ARG A 76 21.76 -11.92 -15.81
CA ARG A 76 21.79 -11.35 -17.16
C ARG A 76 21.18 -9.95 -17.15
N HIS A 77 21.82 -9.01 -17.83
CA HIS A 77 21.22 -7.70 -18.09
C HIS A 77 20.08 -7.83 -19.11
N PRO A 78 18.98 -7.07 -18.96
CA PRO A 78 17.95 -7.01 -19.98
C PRO A 78 18.48 -6.24 -21.21
N PRO A 79 17.86 -6.41 -22.41
CA PRO A 79 18.21 -5.64 -23.59
C PRO A 79 18.18 -4.13 -23.33
N LYS A 80 19.11 -3.39 -23.94
CA LYS A 80 19.36 -1.96 -23.65
C LYS A 80 18.10 -1.10 -23.64
N GLN A 81 17.17 -1.32 -24.57
CA GLN A 81 15.91 -0.57 -24.68
C GLN A 81 14.99 -0.76 -23.46
N ILE A 82 15.08 -1.92 -22.79
CA ILE A 82 14.36 -2.24 -21.56
C ILE A 82 15.08 -1.63 -20.35
N GLN A 83 16.42 -1.72 -20.33
CA GLN A 83 17.24 -1.12 -19.27
C GLN A 83 17.03 0.41 -19.20
N GLU A 84 17.04 1.11 -20.33
CA GLU A 84 16.77 2.55 -20.43
C GLU A 84 15.39 2.98 -19.90
N ILE A 85 14.42 2.05 -19.82
CA ILE A 85 13.07 2.28 -19.26
C ILE A 85 13.01 1.98 -17.75
N LEU A 86 13.95 1.20 -17.21
CA LEU A 86 14.02 0.81 -15.81
C LEU A 86 14.97 1.67 -14.97
N ASP A 87 16.11 2.07 -15.53
CA ASP A 87 17.21 2.73 -14.81
C ASP A 87 17.00 4.23 -14.60
N VAL A 88 16.05 4.81 -15.32
CA VAL A 88 15.54 6.15 -15.07
C VAL A 88 15.21 6.33 -13.55
N PRO A 89 15.62 7.43 -12.84
CA PRO A 89 15.24 7.73 -11.43
C PRO A 89 13.90 8.49 -11.12
N PRO A 90 13.08 8.05 -10.14
CA PRO A 90 11.66 8.42 -9.89
C PRO A 90 11.35 9.82 -9.32
N ASN A 91 10.04 10.13 -9.18
CA ASN A 91 9.54 11.46 -8.84
C ASN A 91 9.89 11.63 -7.39
N PRO A 92 10.56 12.74 -7.05
CA PRO A 92 10.39 13.31 -5.75
C PRO A 92 8.95 13.23 -5.29
N SER A 93 8.77 12.45 -4.23
CA SER A 93 7.60 12.59 -3.37
C SER A 93 7.63 14.01 -2.83
N TYR A 94 6.48 14.59 -2.54
CA TYR A 94 6.42 15.92 -1.95
C TYR A 94 5.74 15.88 -0.58
N LEU A 95 6.12 16.82 0.29
CA LEU A 95 5.48 17.10 1.58
C LEU A 95 5.27 18.61 1.68
N ILE A 96 4.01 19.03 1.82
CA ILE A 96 3.66 20.44 2.09
C ILE A 96 3.87 20.71 3.58
N SER A 97 4.43 21.87 3.94
CA SER A 97 4.55 22.29 5.34
C SER A 97 3.18 22.41 6.02
N PRO A 98 3.08 22.24 7.35
CA PRO A 98 1.83 22.48 8.09
C PRO A 98 1.19 23.84 7.80
N ARG A 99 2.00 24.91 7.80
CA ARG A 99 1.57 26.28 7.47
C ARG A 99 1.21 26.49 5.99
N ARG A 100 1.60 25.54 5.12
CA ARG A 100 1.40 25.57 3.66
C ARG A 100 2.06 26.76 2.97
N ASP A 101 3.18 27.19 3.52
CA ASP A 101 4.10 28.22 3.05
C ASP A 101 5.35 27.65 2.36
N ARG A 102 5.59 26.33 2.47
CA ARG A 102 6.73 25.63 1.86
C ARG A 102 6.32 24.27 1.30
N ILE A 103 7.04 23.79 0.30
CA ILE A 103 6.95 22.43 -0.24
C ILE A 103 8.34 21.79 -0.28
N MET A 104 8.44 20.58 0.25
CA MET A 104 9.65 19.76 0.27
C MET A 104 9.53 18.66 -0.78
N PHE A 105 10.55 18.48 -1.61
CA PHE A 105 10.70 17.40 -2.59
C PHE A 105 11.78 16.41 -2.13
N LEU A 106 11.42 15.13 -2.08
CA LEU A 106 12.22 14.03 -1.56
C LEU A 106 12.75 13.14 -2.69
N GLN A 107 14.01 13.31 -3.08
CA GLN A 107 14.63 12.59 -4.21
C GLN A 107 14.73 11.08 -3.96
N ARG A 108 14.56 10.27 -5.01
CA ARG A 108 14.39 8.80 -4.90
C ARG A 108 15.18 8.04 -5.96
N THR A 109 15.70 6.87 -5.58
CA THR A 109 16.21 5.87 -6.54
C THR A 109 15.08 5.05 -7.18
N ALA A 110 15.32 4.52 -8.39
CA ALA A 110 14.38 3.70 -9.16
C ALA A 110 14.22 2.30 -8.58
N MET A 111 15.35 1.70 -8.25
CA MET A 111 15.49 0.38 -7.66
C MET A 111 16.54 0.51 -6.53
N PRO A 112 16.32 -0.11 -5.37
CA PRO A 112 17.37 -0.25 -4.37
C PRO A 112 18.48 -1.16 -4.94
N PRO A 113 19.75 -0.93 -4.59
CA PRO A 113 20.84 -1.82 -5.01
C PRO A 113 20.65 -3.22 -4.42
N LEU A 114 21.20 -4.25 -5.07
CA LEU A 114 21.12 -5.63 -4.57
C LEU A 114 21.69 -5.76 -3.15
N SER A 115 22.74 -5.01 -2.81
CA SER A 115 23.33 -4.98 -1.46
C SER A 115 22.35 -4.56 -0.35
N GLU A 116 21.30 -3.80 -0.65
CA GLU A 116 20.23 -3.46 0.30
C GLU A 116 19.13 -4.54 0.37
N LEU A 117 18.97 -5.34 -0.69
CA LEU A 117 17.99 -6.43 -0.76
C LEU A 117 18.52 -7.76 -0.20
N THR A 118 19.84 -7.95 -0.19
CA THR A 118 20.53 -9.15 0.32
C THR A 118 21.06 -9.01 1.74
N LYS A 119 20.74 -7.92 2.45
CA LYS A 119 21.13 -7.79 3.87
C LYS A 119 20.53 -8.93 4.68
N PRO A 120 21.28 -9.53 5.62
CA PRO A 120 20.72 -10.48 6.58
C PRO A 120 19.54 -9.83 7.30
N GLU A 121 18.42 -10.55 7.38
CA GLU A 121 17.23 -10.08 8.09
C GLU A 121 16.71 -11.17 9.02
N ILE A 122 16.16 -10.76 10.16
CA ILE A 122 15.48 -11.63 11.11
C ILE A 122 13.98 -11.35 11.01
N VAL A 123 13.16 -12.40 10.95
CA VAL A 123 11.71 -12.25 10.81
C VAL A 123 11.02 -12.71 12.09
N LEU A 124 10.45 -11.76 12.83
CA LEU A 124 9.82 -11.97 14.14
C LEU A 124 8.40 -11.42 14.14
N SER A 125 7.42 -12.27 14.42
CA SER A 125 6.00 -11.91 14.57
C SER A 125 5.38 -11.10 13.40
N GLY A 126 5.85 -11.33 12.16
CA GLY A 126 5.42 -10.60 10.96
C GLY A 126 6.16 -9.29 10.71
N ILE A 127 7.32 -9.07 11.35
CA ILE A 127 8.21 -7.93 11.15
C ILE A 127 9.53 -8.44 10.60
N ARG A 128 10.07 -7.80 9.56
CA ARG A 128 11.40 -8.08 9.03
C ARG A 128 12.39 -7.01 9.52
N ILE A 129 13.43 -7.45 10.19
CA ILE A 129 14.35 -6.64 10.99
C ILE A 129 15.74 -6.73 10.37
N ASP A 130 16.39 -5.60 10.15
CA ASP A 130 17.83 -5.52 9.93
C ASP A 130 18.53 -5.51 11.31
N PRO A 131 19.21 -6.59 11.71
CA PRO A 131 19.80 -6.70 13.04
C PRO A 131 21.04 -5.80 13.22
N GLY A 132 21.64 -5.31 12.14
CA GLY A 132 22.81 -4.42 12.19
C GLY A 132 22.44 -2.97 12.47
N SER A 133 21.28 -2.51 11.97
CA SER A 133 20.78 -1.14 12.14
C SER A 133 19.64 -0.99 13.16
N ASN A 134 19.06 -2.09 13.65
CA ASN A 134 17.86 -2.12 14.48
C ASN A 134 16.65 -1.40 13.84
N MET A 135 16.59 -1.45 12.51
CA MET A 135 15.51 -0.91 11.68
C MET A 135 14.69 -2.04 11.04
N ARG A 136 13.61 -1.69 10.36
CA ARG A 136 13.00 -2.61 9.38
C ARG A 136 13.93 -2.84 8.19
N SER A 137 14.02 -4.09 7.73
CA SER A 137 14.78 -4.43 6.53
C SER A 137 14.06 -3.97 5.25
N ARG A 138 14.78 -4.00 4.13
CA ARG A 138 14.26 -3.73 2.76
C ARG A 138 13.56 -2.37 2.59
N MET A 139 13.88 -1.38 3.43
CA MET A 139 13.29 -0.04 3.35
C MET A 139 13.76 0.73 2.11
N SER A 140 12.82 1.34 1.38
CA SER A 140 13.16 2.40 0.43
C SER A 140 13.69 3.63 1.17
N PHE A 141 14.64 4.34 0.57
CA PHE A 141 15.25 5.55 1.12
C PHE A 141 15.22 6.70 0.10
N TYR A 142 15.40 7.92 0.61
CA TYR A 142 15.59 9.13 -0.18
C TYR A 142 17.08 9.43 -0.32
N THR A 143 17.46 10.10 -1.40
CA THR A 143 18.87 10.45 -1.73
C THR A 143 19.16 11.94 -1.60
N GLY A 144 18.16 12.74 -1.20
CA GLY A 144 18.29 14.18 -1.03
C GLY A 144 16.95 14.86 -0.79
N ILE A 145 16.98 16.00 -0.10
CA ILE A 145 15.81 16.82 0.21
C ILE A 145 16.00 18.21 -0.41
N THR A 146 14.98 18.72 -1.10
CA THR A 146 14.98 20.08 -1.67
C THR A 146 13.72 20.80 -1.20
N VAL A 147 13.84 21.99 -0.62
CA VAL A 147 12.72 22.81 -0.14
C VAL A 147 12.51 24.01 -1.08
N HIS A 148 11.25 24.37 -1.30
CA HIS A 148 10.88 25.63 -1.94
C HIS A 148 9.86 26.35 -1.07
N ASP A 149 9.96 27.67 -1.00
CA ASP A 149 8.88 28.50 -0.47
C ASP A 149 7.73 28.53 -1.50
N LEU A 150 6.48 28.53 -1.03
CA LEU A 150 5.27 28.52 -1.84
C LEU A 150 4.65 29.92 -1.84
N MET A 151 4.88 30.66 -2.92
CA MET A 151 4.57 32.08 -3.02
C MET A 151 3.06 32.36 -3.17
N ASP A 152 2.62 33.59 -2.91
CA ASP A 152 1.20 33.93 -2.93
C ASP A 152 0.54 33.82 -4.32
N ASN A 153 1.30 34.08 -5.38
CA ASN A 153 0.88 33.84 -6.76
C ASN A 153 0.81 32.33 -7.15
N GLY A 154 1.19 31.42 -6.25
CA GLY A 154 1.23 29.97 -6.48
C GLY A 154 2.51 29.45 -7.16
N THR A 155 3.50 30.30 -7.45
CA THR A 155 4.82 29.86 -7.92
C THR A 155 5.67 29.30 -6.78
N LEU A 156 6.69 28.51 -7.12
CA LEU A 156 7.72 28.13 -6.16
C LEU A 156 8.85 29.16 -6.16
N GLY A 157 9.36 29.47 -4.97
CA GLY A 157 10.62 30.18 -4.78
C GLY A 157 11.83 29.35 -5.25
N PRO A 158 13.05 29.89 -5.11
CA PRO A 158 14.27 29.19 -5.48
C PRO A 158 14.43 27.87 -4.70
N ALA A 159 15.06 26.89 -5.34
CA ALA A 159 15.33 25.58 -4.74
C ALA A 159 16.39 25.70 -3.64
N LYS A 160 16.04 25.36 -2.41
CA LYS A 160 16.95 25.27 -1.25
C LYS A 160 17.31 23.81 -1.03
N GLN A 161 18.53 23.42 -1.38
CA GLN A 161 18.99 22.05 -1.17
C GLN A 161 19.36 21.86 0.31
N VAL A 162 18.77 20.85 0.96
CA VAL A 162 19.17 20.49 2.32
C VAL A 162 20.56 19.85 2.27
N HIS A 163 21.46 20.31 3.13
CA HIS A 163 22.89 20.01 3.13
C HIS A 163 23.44 19.89 4.56
N GLY A 164 24.65 19.33 4.72
CA GLY A 164 25.30 19.10 6.02
C GLY A 164 25.52 17.63 6.35
N TYR A 165 24.75 16.73 5.73
CA TYR A 165 25.06 15.30 5.66
C TYR A 165 25.98 15.00 4.47
N ALA A 166 26.82 13.96 4.58
CA ALA A 166 27.78 13.56 3.56
C ALA A 166 27.12 12.84 2.36
N ASP A 167 27.83 12.82 1.23
CA ASP A 167 27.40 12.12 0.02
C ASP A 167 27.15 10.62 0.27
N GLY A 168 26.17 10.06 -0.44
CA GLY A 168 25.75 8.66 -0.26
C GLY A 168 24.82 8.40 0.93
N ALA A 169 24.47 9.45 1.70
CA ALA A 169 23.45 9.39 2.75
C ALA A 169 22.14 8.73 2.28
N LYS A 170 21.68 7.73 3.03
CA LYS A 170 20.35 7.12 2.84
C LYS A 170 19.39 7.73 3.86
N ILE A 171 18.42 8.49 3.35
CA ILE A 171 17.51 9.31 4.18
C ILE A 171 16.19 8.57 4.39
N ASN A 172 15.72 8.49 5.64
CA ASN A 172 14.48 7.84 6.05
C ASN A 172 13.69 8.71 7.06
N PHE A 173 12.44 8.34 7.34
CA PHE A 173 11.57 8.99 8.36
C PHE A 173 11.43 10.52 8.26
N VAL A 174 11.31 11.10 7.06
CA VAL A 174 11.23 12.56 6.90
C VAL A 174 9.87 13.12 7.32
N THR A 175 9.88 14.11 8.23
CA THR A 175 8.69 14.79 8.75
C THR A 175 8.90 16.31 8.89
N TRP A 176 7.79 17.05 8.95
CA TRP A 176 7.76 18.46 9.34
C TRP A 176 7.39 18.60 10.82
N SER A 177 8.09 19.50 11.53
CA SER A 177 7.63 20.15 12.78
C SER A 177 6.21 20.73 12.64
N PRO A 178 5.44 20.92 13.73
CA PRO A 178 4.09 21.50 13.67
C PRO A 178 4.05 22.93 13.12
N ASP A 179 5.04 23.79 13.39
CA ASP A 179 5.19 25.12 12.79
C ASP A 179 5.77 25.11 11.37
N GLY A 180 6.41 24.02 10.94
CA GLY A 180 7.01 23.88 9.62
C GLY A 180 8.34 24.63 9.42
N GLN A 181 9.00 25.09 10.49
CA GLN A 181 10.34 25.70 10.42
C GLN A 181 11.46 24.67 10.45
N HIS A 182 11.19 23.48 11.00
CA HIS A 182 12.15 22.39 11.15
C HIS A 182 11.70 21.11 10.43
N MET A 183 12.67 20.36 9.92
CA MET A 183 12.47 19.06 9.29
C MET A 183 13.27 18.01 10.06
N ALA A 184 12.62 16.97 10.58
CA ALA A 184 13.30 15.85 11.24
C ALA A 184 13.34 14.63 10.33
N PHE A 185 14.48 13.95 10.26
CA PHE A 185 14.70 12.76 9.44
C PHE A 185 15.88 11.94 9.97
N THR A 186 15.95 10.66 9.62
CA THR A 186 17.14 9.86 9.89
C THR A 186 18.09 9.83 8.71
N VAL A 187 19.39 9.89 8.97
CA VAL A 187 20.44 9.56 8.02
C VAL A 187 21.12 8.27 8.45
N ARG A 188 21.29 7.34 7.50
CA ARG A 188 22.16 6.17 7.67
C ARG A 188 23.23 6.11 6.59
N TYR A 189 24.43 5.73 6.99
CA TYR A 189 25.54 5.41 6.11
C TYR A 189 25.80 3.91 6.14
N GLU A 190 26.50 3.41 5.11
CA GLU A 190 27.10 2.08 5.16
C GLU A 190 28.60 2.28 5.33
N ASP A 191 29.14 1.83 6.47
CA ASP A 191 30.57 1.64 6.57
C ASP A 191 30.95 0.41 5.72
N LYS A 192 32.03 0.56 4.94
CA LYS A 192 32.54 -0.48 4.04
C LYS A 192 33.54 -1.42 4.72
N VAL A 193 33.99 -1.08 5.93
CA VAL A 193 35.07 -1.77 6.65
C VAL A 193 34.51 -2.80 7.63
N ASP A 194 33.46 -2.45 8.39
CA ASP A 194 32.86 -3.31 9.41
C ASP A 194 31.40 -3.72 9.13
N ASN A 195 30.81 -3.23 8.03
CA ASN A 195 29.38 -3.36 7.69
C ASN A 195 28.41 -2.82 8.78
N SER A 196 28.89 -1.99 9.70
CA SER A 196 28.02 -1.33 10.67
C SER A 196 27.18 -0.25 9.98
N VAL A 197 25.96 -0.04 10.50
CA VAL A 197 25.01 0.93 9.97
C VAL A 197 24.60 1.85 11.11
N ILE A 198 25.33 2.94 11.27
CA ILE A 198 24.96 4.00 12.21
C ILE A 198 23.77 4.76 11.64
N VAL A 199 22.66 4.72 12.38
CA VAL A 199 21.44 5.48 12.08
C VAL A 199 21.38 6.65 13.05
N SER A 200 21.46 7.87 12.52
CA SER A 200 21.45 9.10 13.30
C SER A 200 20.20 9.91 12.98
N LEU A 201 19.65 10.59 14.00
CA LEU A 201 18.55 11.53 13.85
C LEU A 201 19.11 12.91 13.51
N TRP A 202 18.55 13.56 12.50
CA TRP A 202 18.97 14.86 12.02
C TRP A 202 17.80 15.82 12.05
N VAL A 203 18.11 17.09 12.34
CA VAL A 203 17.20 18.21 12.13
C VAL A 203 17.78 19.16 11.09
N ALA A 204 16.94 19.66 10.21
CA ALA A 204 17.29 20.72 9.28
C ALA A 204 16.37 21.95 9.45
N ASN A 205 16.95 23.13 9.30
CA ASN A 205 16.21 24.38 9.21
C ASN A 205 15.60 24.52 7.79
N ALA A 206 14.32 24.82 7.72
CA ALA A 206 13.56 24.90 6.46
C ALA A 206 13.89 26.13 5.59
N GLU A 207 14.56 27.12 6.18
CA GLU A 207 14.89 28.39 5.54
C GLU A 207 16.32 28.46 5.01
N SER A 208 17.30 27.99 5.79
CA SER A 208 18.70 27.87 5.34
C SER A 208 18.96 26.57 4.57
N GLY A 209 18.21 25.50 4.84
CA GLY A 209 18.51 24.16 4.37
C GLY A 209 19.67 23.48 5.11
N GLU A 210 20.25 24.14 6.12
CA GLU A 210 21.31 23.56 6.94
C GLU A 210 20.74 22.43 7.81
N ALA A 211 21.36 21.26 7.71
CA ALA A 211 21.05 20.08 8.50
C ALA A 211 22.23 19.73 9.42
N ARG A 212 21.90 19.36 10.65
CA ARG A 212 22.85 18.84 11.64
C ARG A 212 22.32 17.56 12.27
N PRO A 213 23.19 16.66 12.76
CA PRO A 213 22.76 15.61 13.67
C PRO A 213 22.14 16.29 14.90
N LEU A 214 21.04 15.73 15.38
CA LEU A 214 20.51 16.10 16.68
C LEU A 214 21.29 15.29 17.71
N CYS A 215 21.89 15.96 18.70
CA CYS A 215 22.86 15.34 19.59
C CYS A 215 22.24 14.16 20.35
N ILE A 216 22.66 12.97 19.96
CA ILE A 216 22.37 11.70 20.60
C ILE A 216 23.74 11.17 21.02
N SER A 217 23.95 10.91 22.32
CA SER A 217 25.21 10.34 22.83
C SER A 217 25.56 9.05 22.07
N GLU A 218 26.84 8.73 21.90
CA GLU A 218 27.28 7.51 21.19
C GLU A 218 26.65 6.23 21.78
N ASP A 219 26.35 6.23 23.08
CA ASP A 219 25.65 5.15 23.79
C ASP A 219 24.18 4.98 23.40
N ILE A 220 23.51 6.08 23.01
CA ILE A 220 22.09 6.10 22.68
C ILE A 220 21.93 5.78 21.20
N ARG A 221 21.27 4.66 20.89
CA ARG A 221 21.01 4.25 19.51
C ARG A 221 19.51 4.18 19.22
N LEU A 222 19.11 4.53 18.00
CA LEU A 222 17.71 4.56 17.59
C LEU A 222 17.10 3.15 17.52
N ASN A 223 15.82 3.01 17.88
CA ASN A 223 15.05 1.78 17.66
C ASN A 223 13.94 2.05 16.63
N ALA A 224 14.12 1.59 15.39
CA ALA A 224 13.21 1.84 14.27
C ALA A 224 12.41 0.59 13.84
N ILE A 225 12.06 -0.28 14.79
CA ILE A 225 11.24 -1.48 14.54
C ILE A 225 9.74 -1.12 14.38
N PHE A 226 9.25 -0.12 15.11
CA PHE A 226 7.86 0.36 15.04
C PHE A 226 7.80 1.84 14.67
N GLU A 227 7.12 2.66 15.47
CA GLU A 227 7.17 4.11 15.36
C GLU A 227 8.52 4.58 15.92
N LEU A 228 9.25 5.41 15.16
CA LEU A 228 10.60 5.81 15.55
C LEU A 228 10.60 7.13 16.33
N PHE A 229 9.91 8.14 15.82
CA PHE A 229 9.75 9.40 16.52
C PHE A 229 8.50 10.17 16.06
N VAL A 230 8.00 11.04 16.93
CA VAL A 230 6.91 11.98 16.65
C VAL A 230 7.25 13.35 17.24
N TRP A 231 6.77 14.42 16.61
CA TRP A 231 6.85 15.76 17.20
C TRP A 231 5.80 15.90 18.31
N VAL A 232 6.22 16.40 19.47
CA VAL A 232 5.32 16.73 20.59
C VAL A 232 4.87 18.19 20.49
N ASN A 233 5.78 19.06 20.06
CA ASN A 233 5.58 20.49 19.81
C ASN A 233 6.59 20.95 18.72
N ASP A 234 6.82 22.25 18.56
CA ASP A 234 7.73 22.82 17.56
C ASP A 234 9.24 22.56 17.79
N SER A 235 9.64 22.22 19.02
CA SER A 235 11.04 22.12 19.43
C SER A 235 11.42 20.79 20.12
N THR A 236 10.48 19.87 20.30
CA THR A 236 10.69 18.61 21.03
C THR A 236 10.11 17.41 20.27
N LEU A 237 10.94 16.37 20.15
CA LEU A 237 10.62 15.07 19.58
C LEU A 237 10.49 14.02 20.70
N LEU A 238 9.50 13.14 20.60
CA LEU A 238 9.44 11.89 21.35
C LEU A 238 10.07 10.79 20.48
N VAL A 239 11.13 10.14 20.96
CA VAL A 239 11.98 9.24 20.17
C VAL A 239 12.11 7.87 20.84
N CYS A 240 11.99 6.79 20.07
CA CYS A 240 12.30 5.43 20.51
C CYS A 240 13.78 5.11 20.32
N THR A 241 14.43 4.71 21.41
CA THR A 241 15.84 4.33 21.48
C THR A 241 16.01 2.93 22.05
N ILE A 242 17.14 2.30 21.76
CA ILE A 242 17.56 1.04 22.35
C ILE A 242 17.85 1.28 23.85
N PRO A 243 17.27 0.50 24.77
CA PRO A 243 17.59 0.61 26.19
C PRO A 243 19.08 0.37 26.45
N LEU A 244 19.71 1.23 27.25
CA LEU A 244 21.13 1.10 27.63
C LEU A 244 21.43 -0.24 28.33
N SER A 245 20.44 -0.80 29.03
CA SER A 245 20.51 -2.09 29.72
C SER A 245 20.41 -3.33 28.82
N ARG A 246 20.20 -3.17 27.50
CA ARG A 246 19.85 -4.30 26.61
C ARG A 246 20.93 -5.39 26.52
N GLY A 247 22.21 -5.03 26.56
CA GLY A 247 23.32 -5.98 26.43
C GLY A 247 23.40 -6.69 25.06
N CYS A 248 23.92 -7.91 25.07
CA CYS A 248 24.12 -8.75 23.88
C CYS A 248 22.83 -9.48 23.44
N PRO A 249 22.68 -9.82 22.14
CA PRO A 249 21.53 -10.59 21.68
C PRO A 249 21.47 -11.97 22.36
N PRO A 250 20.27 -12.47 22.71
CA PRO A 250 20.06 -13.83 23.18
C PRO A 250 20.75 -14.86 22.29
N LYS A 251 21.32 -15.90 22.90
CA LYS A 251 21.94 -17.02 22.16
C LYS A 251 20.95 -18.17 22.05
N LYS A 252 20.81 -18.73 20.86
CA LYS A 252 19.95 -19.90 20.66
C LYS A 252 20.47 -21.10 21.47
N PRO A 253 19.65 -21.73 22.33
CA PRO A 253 20.08 -22.90 23.08
C PRO A 253 20.32 -24.10 22.14
N LEU A 254 21.35 -24.90 22.43
CA LEU A 254 21.69 -26.09 21.65
C LEU A 254 20.62 -27.19 21.76
N VAL A 255 19.97 -27.28 22.92
CA VAL A 255 18.88 -28.22 23.20
C VAL A 255 17.59 -27.40 23.40
N PRO A 256 16.51 -27.66 22.64
CA PRO A 256 15.22 -27.03 22.87
C PRO A 256 14.69 -27.37 24.27
N PHE A 257 14.13 -26.38 24.98
CA PHE A 257 13.63 -26.54 26.36
C PHE A 257 12.56 -27.63 26.52
N GLY A 258 11.80 -27.91 25.46
CA GLY A 258 10.80 -28.98 25.43
C GLY A 258 10.03 -29.04 24.11
N PRO A 259 9.11 -30.02 23.95
CA PRO A 259 8.21 -30.07 22.81
C PRO A 259 7.22 -28.90 22.82
N ARG A 260 6.81 -28.42 21.65
CA ARG A 260 5.77 -27.40 21.53
C ARG A 260 4.40 -28.03 21.70
N ILE A 261 3.81 -27.89 22.88
CA ILE A 261 2.45 -28.33 23.16
C ILE A 261 1.46 -27.34 22.53
N ARG A 262 0.49 -27.85 21.78
CA ARG A 262 -0.67 -27.10 21.30
C ARG A 262 -1.92 -27.90 21.68
N SER A 263 -2.79 -27.29 22.48
CA SER A 263 -4.05 -27.89 22.92
C SER A 263 -5.24 -27.23 22.21
N ASN A 264 -6.23 -28.04 21.85
CA ASN A 264 -7.55 -27.61 21.37
C ASN A 264 -8.66 -27.85 22.41
N GLU A 265 -8.32 -28.14 23.67
CA GLU A 265 -9.28 -28.41 24.76
C GLU A 265 -10.25 -27.24 24.99
N HIS A 266 -9.77 -26.01 24.75
CA HIS A 266 -10.55 -24.77 24.81
C HIS A 266 -11.48 -24.54 23.60
N LYS A 267 -11.44 -25.42 22.59
CA LYS A 267 -12.30 -25.54 21.39
C LYS A 267 -12.49 -24.32 20.48
N ASN A 268 -11.83 -23.21 20.78
CA ASN A 268 -11.47 -22.13 19.85
C ASN A 268 -10.86 -22.68 18.53
N VAL A 269 -11.51 -22.56 17.35
CA VAL A 269 -11.04 -23.12 16.04
C VAL A 269 -9.91 -22.29 15.40
N VAL A 270 -8.73 -22.19 16.06
CA VAL A 270 -7.75 -21.08 15.84
C VAL A 270 -7.40 -20.87 14.37
N GLN A 271 -7.36 -19.58 13.95
CA GLN A 271 -6.99 -19.17 12.59
C GLN A 271 -5.59 -19.67 12.24
N MET A 272 -5.52 -20.87 11.66
CA MET A 272 -4.27 -21.45 11.22
C MET A 272 -3.87 -20.87 9.85
N ARG A 273 -3.59 -19.56 9.85
CA ARG A 273 -2.70 -18.95 8.86
C ARG A 273 -1.28 -19.05 9.40
N ALA A 274 -0.73 -20.27 9.37
CA ALA A 274 0.62 -20.60 9.85
C ALA A 274 1.72 -19.92 9.01
N THR A 275 1.81 -18.60 9.08
CA THR A 275 2.79 -17.81 8.33
C THR A 275 4.19 -18.08 8.87
N LYS A 276 5.16 -18.28 7.97
CA LYS A 276 6.58 -18.56 8.32
C LYS A 276 7.22 -17.48 9.22
N GLU A 277 6.56 -16.33 9.32
CA GLU A 277 7.01 -15.10 9.99
C GLU A 277 6.56 -15.00 11.46
N MET A 278 5.81 -15.98 11.98
CA MET A 278 5.40 -16.00 13.40
C MET A 278 6.55 -16.47 14.30
N LEU A 279 6.50 -16.08 15.58
CA LEU A 279 7.49 -16.52 16.57
C LEU A 279 7.43 -18.03 16.73
N LYS A 280 8.59 -18.68 16.64
CA LYS A 280 8.66 -20.14 16.64
C LYS A 280 8.80 -20.67 18.07
N ASP A 281 9.77 -20.19 18.83
CA ASP A 281 10.15 -20.69 20.17
C ASP A 281 10.51 -19.54 21.12
N LEU A 282 10.72 -19.88 22.40
CA LEU A 282 11.15 -18.96 23.46
C LEU A 282 12.35 -18.09 23.04
N HIS A 283 13.29 -18.63 22.27
CA HIS A 283 14.42 -17.86 21.78
C HIS A 283 14.02 -16.79 20.75
N GLU A 284 13.07 -17.08 19.84
CA GLU A 284 12.48 -16.04 18.98
C GLU A 284 11.62 -15.03 19.76
N GLU A 285 11.00 -15.42 20.88
CA GLU A 285 10.34 -14.47 21.80
C GLU A 285 11.34 -13.55 22.52
N GLU A 286 12.45 -14.08 23.01
CA GLU A 286 13.56 -13.31 23.59
C GLU A 286 14.20 -12.37 22.56
N LEU A 287 14.37 -12.82 21.31
CA LEU A 287 14.83 -11.95 20.21
C LEU A 287 13.80 -10.86 19.89
N PHE A 288 12.50 -11.14 20.00
CA PHE A 288 11.45 -10.13 19.80
C PHE A 288 11.53 -9.08 20.91
N ASP A 289 11.65 -9.49 22.18
CA ASP A 289 11.91 -8.59 23.31
C ASP A 289 13.20 -7.77 23.06
N TYR A 290 14.30 -8.40 22.66
CA TYR A 290 15.60 -7.75 22.41
C TYR A 290 15.57 -6.67 21.31
N TYR A 291 15.00 -6.97 20.15
CA TYR A 291 14.99 -6.02 19.04
C TYR A 291 13.91 -4.94 19.19
N ALA A 292 12.76 -5.28 19.75
CA ALA A 292 11.57 -4.44 19.72
C ALA A 292 11.34 -3.61 21.00
N THR A 293 11.99 -3.93 22.12
CA THR A 293 11.93 -3.09 23.33
C THR A 293 12.64 -1.76 23.08
N SER A 294 11.96 -0.67 23.42
CA SER A 294 12.46 0.70 23.30
C SER A 294 12.39 1.40 24.66
N GLN A 295 13.42 2.17 24.98
CA GLN A 295 13.27 3.31 25.89
C GLN A 295 12.67 4.46 25.08
N ILE A 296 11.73 5.20 25.66
CA ILE A 296 11.29 6.46 25.06
C ILE A 296 12.11 7.60 25.69
N ILE A 297 12.54 8.55 24.86
CA ILE A 297 13.13 9.80 25.31
C ILE A 297 12.37 10.98 24.70
N LEU A 298 12.26 12.09 25.43
CA LEU A 298 12.12 13.41 24.84
C LEU A 298 13.50 13.92 24.45
N LEU A 299 13.57 14.50 23.26
CA LEU A 299 14.77 15.07 22.67
C LEU A 299 14.39 16.44 22.11
N SER A 300 14.88 17.49 22.77
CA SER A 300 14.71 18.87 22.32
C SER A 300 15.75 19.24 21.26
N LEU A 301 15.45 20.24 20.42
CA LEU A 301 16.32 20.63 19.30
C LEU A 301 17.71 21.15 19.73
N ASP A 302 17.86 21.59 20.97
CA ASP A 302 19.14 21.96 21.61
C ASP A 302 20.04 20.74 21.92
N GLY A 303 19.49 19.52 21.90
CA GLY A 303 20.16 18.28 22.31
C GLY A 303 19.84 17.83 23.74
N THR A 304 18.94 18.51 24.45
CA THR A 304 18.52 18.09 25.80
C THR A 304 17.71 16.79 25.70
N VAL A 305 18.16 15.76 26.44
CA VAL A 305 17.54 14.42 26.50
C VAL A 305 16.90 14.18 27.86
N LYS A 306 15.65 13.71 27.89
CA LYS A 306 14.96 13.24 29.10
C LYS A 306 14.28 11.89 28.84
N PRO A 307 14.57 10.81 29.60
CA PRO A 307 13.83 9.56 29.48
C PRO A 307 12.38 9.74 29.96
N ILE A 308 11.44 9.09 29.27
CA ILE A 308 10.01 9.08 29.58
C ILE A 308 9.51 7.63 29.53
N ALA A 309 8.71 7.25 30.52
CA ALA A 309 8.16 5.90 30.70
C ALA A 309 9.25 4.79 30.85
N PRO A 310 8.93 3.61 31.43
CA PRO A 310 9.87 2.50 31.51
C PRO A 310 10.10 1.86 30.12
N PRO A 311 11.21 1.12 29.90
CA PRO A 311 11.39 0.35 28.66
C PRO A 311 10.25 -0.63 28.39
N ALA A 312 9.67 -0.58 27.18
CA ALA A 312 8.64 -1.52 26.74
C ALA A 312 8.65 -1.66 25.21
N ILE A 313 7.89 -2.62 24.67
CA ILE A 313 7.71 -2.77 23.21
C ILE A 313 6.63 -1.79 22.75
N TYR A 314 7.02 -0.53 22.58
CA TYR A 314 6.15 0.54 22.09
C TYR A 314 5.88 0.39 20.58
N ILE A 315 4.61 0.42 20.21
CA ILE A 315 4.15 0.23 18.82
C ILE A 315 3.44 1.44 18.22
N ALA A 316 3.06 2.42 19.05
CA ALA A 316 2.55 3.73 18.63
C ALA A 316 2.84 4.78 19.71
N LEU A 317 3.10 6.01 19.27
CA LEU A 317 3.39 7.19 20.07
C LEU A 317 2.40 8.29 19.63
N ASP A 318 1.41 8.61 20.46
CA ASP A 318 0.33 9.53 20.08
C ASP A 318 0.25 10.72 21.06
N PRO A 319 0.93 11.86 20.78
CA PRO A 319 0.76 13.10 21.55
C PRO A 319 -0.66 13.65 21.43
N SER A 320 -1.17 14.25 22.51
CA SER A 320 -2.48 14.92 22.52
C SER A 320 -2.48 16.20 21.66
N PRO A 321 -3.62 16.60 21.07
CA PRO A 321 -3.72 17.83 20.26
C PRO A 321 -3.39 19.13 21.00
N ASP A 322 -3.35 19.12 22.33
CA ASP A 322 -3.01 20.26 23.18
C ASP A 322 -1.65 20.11 23.89
N GLU A 323 -0.81 19.18 23.43
CA GLU A 323 0.59 19.02 23.86
C GLU A 323 0.79 18.73 25.37
N LYS A 324 -0.27 18.33 26.08
CA LYS A 324 -0.23 18.03 27.53
C LYS A 324 0.01 16.56 27.84
N TYR A 325 -0.54 15.66 27.02
CA TYR A 325 -0.55 14.22 27.28
C TYR A 325 0.10 13.42 26.15
N LEU A 326 0.57 12.24 26.48
CA LEU A 326 1.07 11.22 25.58
C LEU A 326 0.24 9.96 25.79
N MET A 327 -0.39 9.47 24.72
CA MET A 327 -0.97 8.14 24.70
C MET A 327 0.07 7.18 24.12
N LEU A 328 0.52 6.24 24.94
CA LEU A 328 1.53 5.26 24.58
C LEU A 328 0.86 3.90 24.39
N THR A 329 1.06 3.27 23.24
CA THR A 329 0.60 1.90 23.00
C THR A 329 1.78 0.95 22.99
N SER A 330 1.76 -0.06 23.85
CA SER A 330 2.76 -1.13 23.91
C SER A 330 2.14 -2.52 23.70
N VAL A 331 2.99 -3.51 23.44
CA VAL A 331 2.64 -4.94 23.48
C VAL A 331 3.52 -5.67 24.49
N HIS A 332 2.99 -6.74 25.08
CA HIS A 332 3.67 -7.53 26.11
C HIS A 332 3.31 -9.01 26.02
N ARG A 333 3.99 -9.83 26.82
CA ARG A 333 3.73 -11.28 26.96
C ARG A 333 2.33 -11.53 27.57
N PRO A 334 1.71 -12.70 27.30
CA PRO A 334 2.19 -13.80 26.45
C PRO A 334 2.13 -13.49 24.96
N TYR A 335 3.16 -13.90 24.22
CA TYR A 335 3.19 -13.85 22.77
C TYR A 335 2.53 -15.09 22.16
N SER A 336 2.39 -15.08 20.83
CA SER A 336 1.79 -16.18 20.07
C SER A 336 2.70 -16.67 18.94
N SER A 337 2.67 -18.00 18.74
CA SER A 337 3.26 -18.70 17.60
C SER A 337 2.28 -18.93 16.43
N THR A 338 1.09 -18.32 16.50
CA THR A 338 0.00 -18.47 15.50
C THR A 338 -0.40 -17.13 14.85
N VAL A 339 -0.29 -16.02 15.59
CA VAL A 339 -0.69 -14.68 15.12
C VAL A 339 0.43 -13.64 15.26
N SER A 340 0.42 -12.65 14.36
CA SER A 340 1.38 -11.54 14.36
C SER A 340 1.21 -10.62 15.57
N TYR A 341 2.23 -9.79 15.86
CA TYR A 341 2.26 -8.83 16.97
C TYR A 341 1.00 -7.96 17.10
N LYS A 342 0.30 -7.70 15.99
CA LYS A 342 -0.98 -6.95 15.93
C LYS A 342 -2.12 -7.58 16.75
N ARG A 343 -2.00 -8.86 17.13
CA ARG A 343 -2.95 -9.61 17.96
C ARG A 343 -2.38 -9.97 19.34
N PHE A 344 -1.13 -9.61 19.66
CA PHE A 344 -0.57 -9.80 21.00
C PHE A 344 -1.33 -8.97 22.05
N PRO A 345 -1.17 -9.27 23.35
CA PRO A 345 -1.63 -8.41 24.43
C PRO A 345 -1.18 -6.97 24.18
N LYS A 346 -2.10 -6.03 24.34
CA LYS A 346 -1.90 -4.62 24.02
C LYS A 346 -2.28 -3.79 25.23
N LYS A 347 -1.32 -3.04 25.74
CA LYS A 347 -1.54 -2.01 26.74
C LYS A 347 -1.62 -0.64 26.08
N VAL A 348 -2.55 0.19 26.54
CA VAL A 348 -2.64 1.61 26.20
C VAL A 348 -2.61 2.40 27.48
N GLU A 349 -1.60 3.24 27.64
CA GLU A 349 -1.35 4.04 28.83
C GLU A 349 -1.38 5.52 28.49
N LEU A 350 -1.85 6.32 29.43
CA LEU A 350 -1.87 7.76 29.35
C LEU A 350 -0.83 8.34 30.31
N TRP A 351 0.02 9.19 29.77
CA TRP A 351 1.09 9.89 30.47
C TRP A 351 0.94 11.40 30.21
N THR A 352 1.53 12.24 31.06
CA THR A 352 1.78 13.65 30.72
C THR A 352 3.03 13.76 29.82
N VAL A 353 3.18 14.89 29.14
CA VAL A 353 4.41 15.17 28.38
C VAL A 353 5.64 15.30 29.27
N ASP A 354 5.52 15.73 30.54
CA ASP A 354 6.64 15.69 31.48
C ASP A 354 7.02 14.27 31.95
N GLY A 355 6.23 13.24 31.62
CA GLY A 355 6.52 11.85 31.92
C GLY A 355 5.90 11.30 33.20
N THR A 356 4.89 11.99 33.76
CA THR A 356 4.08 11.49 34.86
C THR A 356 3.01 10.53 34.33
N PHE A 357 2.90 9.32 34.91
CA PHE A 357 1.84 8.37 34.58
C PHE A 357 0.49 8.88 35.11
N ILE A 358 -0.55 8.88 34.26
CA ILE A 358 -1.91 9.27 34.64
C ILE A 358 -2.76 8.03 34.90
N ARG A 359 -3.01 7.22 33.86
CA ARG A 359 -3.84 6.01 33.97
C ARG A 359 -3.62 5.02 32.84
N GLU A 360 -4.00 3.78 33.08
CA GLU A 360 -4.18 2.78 32.03
C GLU A 360 -5.55 2.99 31.35
N VAL A 361 -5.57 3.12 30.02
CA VAL A 361 -6.80 3.19 29.23
C VAL A 361 -7.36 1.79 28.99
N CYS A 362 -6.48 0.81 28.75
CA CYS A 362 -6.77 -0.63 28.79
C CYS A 362 -5.50 -1.49 28.65
N ASP A 363 -5.42 -2.58 29.40
CA ASP A 363 -4.79 -3.83 28.97
C ASP A 363 -5.82 -4.71 28.24
N LEU A 364 -5.49 -5.13 27.02
CA LEU A 364 -6.34 -5.97 26.17
C LEU A 364 -5.61 -7.29 25.90
N PRO A 365 -6.22 -8.46 26.18
CA PRO A 365 -5.54 -9.76 26.15
C PRO A 365 -5.10 -10.21 24.74
N LEU A 366 -4.34 -11.30 24.69
CA LEU A 366 -3.95 -11.99 23.45
C LEU A 366 -5.20 -12.36 22.63
N ALA A 367 -5.26 -11.88 21.39
CA ALA A 367 -6.43 -11.99 20.51
C ALA A 367 -6.27 -13.11 19.47
N GLU A 368 -5.98 -14.33 19.92
CA GLU A 368 -6.04 -15.53 19.08
C GLU A 368 -7.49 -15.94 18.72
N ASP A 369 -8.46 -15.52 19.53
CA ASP A 369 -9.85 -16.02 19.59
C ASP A 369 -10.89 -15.28 18.72
N ILE A 370 -10.48 -14.41 17.81
CA ILE A 370 -11.42 -13.64 16.95
C ILE A 370 -12.12 -14.62 15.95
N PRO A 371 -13.46 -14.62 15.65
CA PRO A 371 -14.29 -15.55 14.76
C PRO A 371 -14.24 -15.49 13.18
N ILE A 372 -14.29 -16.62 12.39
CA ILE A 372 -13.90 -16.75 10.90
C ILE A 372 -14.42 -15.61 10.04
N THR A 373 -15.67 -15.26 10.30
CA THR A 373 -16.53 -14.46 9.49
C THR A 373 -15.95 -13.06 9.25
N SER A 374 -16.01 -12.64 7.99
CA SER A 374 -15.50 -11.34 7.59
C SER A 374 -16.34 -10.23 8.23
N GLY A 375 -15.71 -9.44 9.11
CA GLY A 375 -16.36 -8.43 9.95
C GLY A 375 -16.16 -8.66 11.45
N SER A 376 -15.62 -9.82 11.85
CA SER A 376 -15.25 -10.11 13.25
C SER A 376 -14.03 -9.29 13.69
N VAL A 377 -13.99 -8.95 14.98
CA VAL A 377 -13.02 -8.02 15.58
C VAL A 377 -12.65 -8.44 17.00
N ARG A 378 -11.51 -7.96 17.52
CA ARG A 378 -11.14 -8.24 18.92
C ARG A 378 -12.18 -7.70 19.91
N LYS A 379 -12.30 -8.36 21.07
CA LYS A 379 -13.06 -7.86 22.24
C LYS A 379 -12.36 -6.64 22.87
N GLY A 380 -13.13 -5.88 23.66
CA GLY A 380 -12.68 -4.69 24.39
C GLY A 380 -12.53 -3.44 23.52
N LYS A 381 -11.85 -2.42 24.07
CA LYS A 381 -11.60 -1.13 23.41
C LYS A 381 -10.81 -1.30 22.10
N ARG A 382 -11.35 -0.83 20.98
CA ARG A 382 -10.71 -0.84 19.65
C ARG A 382 -10.53 0.57 19.11
N LEU A 383 -9.50 0.75 18.28
CA LEU A 383 -9.27 1.98 17.51
C LEU A 383 -9.25 3.23 18.40
N ILE A 384 -8.61 3.12 19.57
CA ILE A 384 -8.42 4.22 20.52
C ILE A 384 -7.57 5.29 19.83
N SER A 385 -8.01 6.55 19.91
CA SER A 385 -7.34 7.68 19.27
C SER A 385 -7.73 9.00 19.93
N TRP A 386 -6.87 10.00 19.80
CA TRP A 386 -7.22 11.39 20.13
C TRP A 386 -8.25 11.94 19.14
N ARG A 387 -9.24 12.66 19.66
CA ARG A 387 -10.15 13.48 18.87
C ARG A 387 -9.38 14.71 18.35
N PRO A 388 -9.19 14.89 17.02
CA PRO A 388 -8.26 15.86 16.48
C PRO A 388 -8.72 17.33 16.59
N ASP A 389 -10.03 17.57 16.74
CA ASP A 389 -10.63 18.90 16.86
C ASP A 389 -10.85 19.36 18.32
N MET A 390 -10.56 18.50 19.31
CA MET A 390 -10.85 18.76 20.72
C MET A 390 -9.65 18.37 21.60
N PRO A 391 -9.08 19.31 22.39
CA PRO A 391 -8.02 19.05 23.37
C PRO A 391 -8.31 17.84 24.26
N SER A 392 -7.26 17.09 24.62
CA SER A 392 -7.29 16.08 25.69
C SER A 392 -8.51 15.13 25.68
N THR A 393 -9.03 14.75 24.51
CA THR A 393 -10.26 13.93 24.40
C THR A 393 -9.98 12.65 23.60
N LEU A 394 -10.22 11.51 24.23
CA LEU A 394 -10.06 10.16 23.68
C LEU A 394 -11.38 9.70 23.05
N TYR A 395 -11.30 8.88 22.00
CA TYR A 395 -12.45 8.10 21.51
C TYR A 395 -12.01 6.68 21.12
N TRP A 396 -12.94 5.73 21.22
CA TRP A 396 -12.73 4.33 20.83
C TRP A 396 -14.05 3.65 20.44
N VAL A 397 -13.98 2.38 20.04
CA VAL A 397 -15.14 1.59 19.61
C VAL A 397 -15.15 0.24 20.30
N GLU A 398 -16.31 -0.23 20.74
CA GLU A 398 -16.50 -1.57 21.31
C GLU A 398 -17.58 -2.35 20.54
N ALA A 399 -17.28 -3.62 20.28
CA ALA A 399 -18.19 -4.54 19.57
C ALA A 399 -19.17 -5.18 20.55
N GLN A 400 -20.46 -5.13 20.25
CA GLN A 400 -21.56 -5.60 21.10
C GLN A 400 -21.91 -7.08 20.85
N ASP A 401 -21.50 -7.62 19.70
CA ASP A 401 -21.60 -9.04 19.33
C ASP A 401 -20.45 -9.90 19.90
N GLY A 402 -19.80 -9.44 20.97
CA GLY A 402 -18.59 -10.06 21.51
C GLY A 402 -17.41 -10.12 20.51
N GLY A 403 -17.51 -9.38 19.40
CA GLY A 403 -16.55 -9.43 18.29
C GLY A 403 -16.84 -10.50 17.23
N ASP A 404 -17.89 -11.32 17.36
CA ASP A 404 -18.27 -12.34 16.36
C ASP A 404 -19.26 -11.77 15.33
N ALA A 405 -18.86 -11.70 14.05
CA ALA A 405 -19.75 -11.25 12.98
C ALA A 405 -20.88 -12.25 12.61
N ASN A 406 -20.94 -13.44 13.22
CA ASN A 406 -22.08 -14.36 13.09
C ASN A 406 -23.21 -14.04 14.06
N VAL A 407 -22.94 -13.35 15.17
CA VAL A 407 -23.95 -13.05 16.17
C VAL A 407 -24.69 -11.79 15.73
N GLU A 408 -25.99 -11.91 15.52
CA GLU A 408 -26.84 -10.79 15.09
C GLU A 408 -27.28 -9.97 16.30
N VAL A 409 -26.89 -8.70 16.34
CA VAL A 409 -27.21 -7.73 17.41
C VAL A 409 -27.46 -6.34 16.79
N SER A 410 -28.21 -5.50 17.50
CA SER A 410 -28.28 -4.05 17.25
C SER A 410 -28.29 -3.31 18.59
N PRO A 411 -27.44 -2.27 18.79
CA PRO A 411 -26.34 -1.89 17.90
C PRO A 411 -25.23 -2.94 17.89
N ARG A 412 -24.44 -2.96 16.82
CA ARG A 412 -23.29 -3.86 16.64
C ARG A 412 -21.97 -3.27 17.13
N ASP A 413 -21.76 -1.99 16.88
CA ASP A 413 -20.64 -1.23 17.42
C ASP A 413 -21.15 0.00 18.17
N ILE A 414 -20.51 0.33 19.29
CA ILE A 414 -20.74 1.58 20.02
C ILE A 414 -19.42 2.36 20.04
N VAL A 415 -19.50 3.63 19.64
CA VAL A 415 -18.40 4.58 19.73
C VAL A 415 -18.52 5.34 21.06
N TYR A 416 -17.42 5.37 21.81
CA TYR A 416 -17.31 6.07 23.10
C TYR A 416 -16.34 7.24 22.99
N MET A 417 -16.52 8.22 23.87
CA MET A 417 -15.67 9.40 24.05
C MET A 417 -15.46 9.67 25.54
N GLU A 418 -14.26 10.07 25.93
CA GLU A 418 -13.87 10.33 27.32
C GLU A 418 -12.76 11.39 27.35
N LEU A 419 -12.67 12.17 28.43
CA LEU A 419 -11.53 13.06 28.65
C LEU A 419 -10.28 12.24 29.02
N ALA A 420 -9.10 12.82 28.76
CA ALA A 420 -7.81 12.25 29.15
C ALA A 420 -7.80 11.97 30.66
N ASP A 421 -8.14 13.00 31.44
CA ASP A 421 -8.23 13.00 32.90
C ASP A 421 -9.68 13.35 33.32
N PRO A 422 -10.57 12.35 33.49
CA PRO A 422 -11.97 12.58 33.82
C PRO A 422 -12.15 12.93 35.31
N LEU A 423 -12.81 14.05 35.59
CA LEU A 423 -13.11 14.48 36.95
C LEU A 423 -13.96 13.41 37.69
N ASN A 424 -13.61 13.12 38.94
CA ASN A 424 -14.40 12.29 39.87
C ASN A 424 -14.88 10.92 39.32
N GLY A 425 -14.15 10.32 38.37
CA GLY A 425 -14.51 9.02 37.79
C GLY A 425 -15.74 9.07 36.87
N GLU A 426 -15.96 10.19 36.17
CA GLU A 426 -16.95 10.31 35.10
C GLU A 426 -16.89 9.12 34.12
N LYS A 427 -18.06 8.57 33.78
CA LYS A 427 -18.15 7.41 32.87
C LYS A 427 -18.00 7.85 31.40
N PRO A 428 -17.39 7.03 30.54
CA PRO A 428 -17.30 7.30 29.11
C PRO A 428 -18.67 7.61 28.46
N GLN A 429 -18.73 8.68 27.70
CA GLN A 429 -19.92 9.08 26.96
C GLN A 429 -20.09 8.22 25.70
N VAL A 430 -21.31 7.73 25.45
CA VAL A 430 -21.66 7.15 24.15
C VAL A 430 -21.80 8.28 23.13
N LEU A 431 -20.99 8.24 22.08
CA LEU A 431 -21.01 9.19 20.96
C LEU A 431 -21.97 8.74 19.85
N LEU A 432 -21.94 7.46 19.48
CA LEU A 432 -22.80 6.90 18.43
C LEU A 432 -22.99 5.39 18.59
N LYS A 433 -24.19 4.91 18.28
CA LYS A 433 -24.54 3.49 18.13
C LYS A 433 -24.68 3.16 16.64
N LEU A 434 -24.09 2.04 16.19
CA LEU A 434 -24.02 1.63 14.77
C LEU A 434 -24.53 0.20 14.60
N ASP A 435 -25.35 -0.06 13.59
CA ASP A 435 -25.87 -1.41 13.28
C ASP A 435 -24.87 -2.27 12.50
N LEU A 436 -23.98 -1.63 11.74
CA LEU A 436 -22.93 -2.29 10.97
C LEU A 436 -21.58 -2.05 11.66
N ARG A 437 -20.52 -2.71 11.17
CA ARG A 437 -19.20 -2.57 11.80
C ARG A 437 -18.62 -1.18 11.51
N TYR A 438 -18.10 -0.53 12.55
CA TYR A 438 -17.41 0.76 12.44
C TYR A 438 -16.22 0.67 11.50
N ARG A 439 -16.01 1.72 10.70
CA ARG A 439 -14.86 1.85 9.79
C ARG A 439 -13.93 3.02 10.14
N ARG A 440 -14.46 4.24 10.38
CA ARG A 440 -13.70 5.44 10.76
C ARG A 440 -14.61 6.61 11.12
N ILE A 441 -14.06 7.65 11.75
CA ILE A 441 -14.64 8.99 11.83
C ILE A 441 -13.78 9.96 11.01
N SER A 442 -14.39 11.00 10.44
CA SER A 442 -13.72 12.19 9.93
C SER A 442 -14.29 13.39 10.67
N TRP A 443 -13.51 13.90 11.60
CA TRP A 443 -13.88 14.99 12.51
C TRP A 443 -13.83 16.33 11.78
N CYS A 444 -14.76 17.25 12.06
CA CYS A 444 -14.71 18.61 11.52
C CYS A 444 -14.61 19.65 12.65
N ASN A 445 -15.53 19.59 13.61
CA ASN A 445 -15.57 20.39 14.84
C ASN A 445 -16.72 19.87 15.74
N GLY A 446 -16.94 20.50 16.89
CA GLY A 446 -18.00 20.16 17.85
C GLY A 446 -19.42 19.97 17.31
N SER A 447 -19.81 20.70 16.26
CA SER A 447 -21.15 20.56 15.67
C SER A 447 -21.23 19.57 14.50
N HIS A 448 -20.09 19.06 13.99
CA HIS A 448 -20.07 18.17 12.81
C HIS A 448 -18.92 17.15 12.81
N ALA A 449 -19.26 15.88 12.63
CA ALA A 449 -18.33 14.83 12.17
C ALA A 449 -19.02 13.83 11.23
N LEU A 450 -18.24 13.15 10.39
CA LEU A 450 -18.70 12.09 9.50
C LEU A 450 -18.28 10.71 10.00
N VAL A 451 -19.23 9.85 10.38
CA VAL A 451 -18.95 8.47 10.83
C VAL A 451 -19.27 7.47 9.71
N TYR A 452 -18.37 6.52 9.48
CA TYR A 452 -18.48 5.53 8.42
C TYR A 452 -18.66 4.13 9.01
N GLU A 453 -19.67 3.40 8.55
CA GLU A 453 -19.88 1.98 8.87
C GLU A 453 -19.94 1.14 7.59
N HIS A 454 -19.61 -0.15 7.71
CA HIS A 454 -19.61 -1.10 6.61
C HIS A 454 -19.97 -2.50 7.08
N TRP A 455 -20.73 -3.23 6.25
CA TRP A 455 -20.95 -4.65 6.44
C TRP A 455 -20.45 -5.45 5.25
N TYR A 456 -19.62 -6.44 5.53
CA TYR A 456 -18.98 -7.22 4.47
C TYR A 456 -20.02 -8.08 3.73
N LYS A 457 -20.82 -8.88 4.45
CA LYS A 457 -21.77 -9.86 3.88
C LYS A 457 -22.70 -9.26 2.83
N THR A 458 -23.29 -8.10 3.12
CA THR A 458 -24.24 -7.39 2.24
C THR A 458 -23.58 -6.33 1.34
N ARG A 459 -22.26 -6.12 1.48
CA ARG A 459 -21.52 -5.00 0.88
C ARG A 459 -22.06 -3.60 1.27
N ARG A 460 -22.99 -3.47 2.20
CA ARG A 460 -23.62 -2.20 2.58
C ARG A 460 -22.59 -1.27 3.23
N THR A 461 -22.68 0.03 2.97
CA THR A 461 -21.94 1.05 3.72
C THR A 461 -22.83 2.27 3.94
N ARG A 462 -22.75 2.85 5.14
CA ARG A 462 -23.40 4.11 5.46
C ARG A 462 -22.37 5.14 5.92
N THR A 463 -22.67 6.41 5.62
CA THR A 463 -21.99 7.58 6.18
C THR A 463 -23.03 8.38 6.97
N TRP A 464 -22.76 8.60 8.24
CA TRP A 464 -23.58 9.37 9.18
C TRP A 464 -22.99 10.77 9.37
N VAL A 465 -23.84 11.77 9.54
CA VAL A 465 -23.48 13.08 10.11
C VAL A 465 -23.92 13.09 11.58
N ILE A 466 -23.00 13.46 12.46
CA ILE A 466 -23.24 13.64 13.90
C ILE A 466 -22.79 15.03 14.36
N SER A 467 -23.30 15.49 15.49
CA SER A 467 -22.84 16.69 16.20
C SER A 467 -22.21 16.28 17.55
N PRO A 468 -20.88 16.04 17.60
CA PRO A 468 -20.25 15.40 18.76
C PRO A 468 -20.47 16.07 20.12
N ASP A 469 -20.62 17.39 20.15
CA ASP A 469 -20.74 18.18 21.39
C ASP A 469 -22.20 18.50 21.75
N CYS A 470 -23.16 18.17 20.87
CA CYS A 470 -24.58 18.52 21.03
C CYS A 470 -25.44 17.26 21.16
N LYS A 471 -25.76 16.85 22.40
CA LYS A 471 -26.50 15.61 22.69
C LYS A 471 -27.93 15.59 22.14
N ASP A 472 -28.55 16.76 21.98
CA ASP A 472 -29.93 16.91 21.51
C ASP A 472 -30.08 16.74 19.98
N VAL A 473 -28.97 16.78 19.23
CA VAL A 473 -28.99 16.66 17.76
C VAL A 473 -28.83 15.19 17.36
N SER A 474 -29.94 14.59 16.93
CA SER A 474 -29.95 13.19 16.48
C SER A 474 -29.05 12.95 15.26
N PRO A 475 -28.23 11.88 15.25
CA PRO A 475 -27.47 11.43 14.09
C PRO A 475 -28.35 11.23 12.84
N ARG A 476 -27.87 11.66 11.67
CA ARG A 476 -28.57 11.45 10.39
C ARG A 476 -27.72 10.67 9.39
N VAL A 477 -28.34 9.80 8.60
CA VAL A 477 -27.67 9.19 7.44
C VAL A 477 -27.50 10.27 6.37
N LEU A 478 -26.28 10.42 5.86
CA LEU A 478 -25.94 11.29 4.74
C LEU A 478 -25.86 10.50 3.43
N PHE A 479 -25.25 9.31 3.47
CA PHE A 479 -25.16 8.41 2.32
C PHE A 479 -25.36 6.97 2.75
N GLU A 480 -26.12 6.21 1.97
CA GLU A 480 -26.18 4.75 2.04
C GLU A 480 -26.01 4.18 0.62
N ARG A 481 -25.17 3.14 0.46
CA ARG A 481 -24.95 2.46 -0.82
C ARG A 481 -24.31 1.08 -0.65
N SER A 482 -24.25 0.32 -1.75
CA SER A 482 -23.30 -0.80 -1.88
C SER A 482 -21.87 -0.28 -2.03
N SER A 483 -20.91 -0.90 -1.35
CA SER A 483 -19.48 -0.64 -1.50
C SER A 483 -18.95 -1.06 -2.87
N GLU A 484 -19.61 -2.00 -3.53
CA GLU A 484 -19.22 -2.46 -4.87
C GLU A 484 -19.66 -1.48 -5.96
N ASP A 485 -20.73 -0.70 -5.76
CA ASP A 485 -21.10 0.40 -6.65
C ASP A 485 -20.09 1.55 -6.57
N ALA A 486 -19.41 1.81 -7.68
CA ALA A 486 -18.47 2.91 -7.87
C ALA A 486 -19.09 4.15 -8.52
N TYR A 487 -20.24 4.02 -9.19
CA TYR A 487 -20.91 5.14 -9.88
C TYR A 487 -21.64 6.05 -8.88
N SER A 488 -22.27 5.48 -7.83
CA SER A 488 -22.87 6.28 -6.74
C SER A 488 -21.88 6.80 -5.69
N ASN A 489 -20.57 6.54 -5.84
CA ASN A 489 -19.59 6.88 -4.82
C ASN A 489 -19.44 8.41 -4.66
N PRO A 490 -19.84 9.01 -3.52
CA PRO A 490 -19.83 10.46 -3.32
C PRO A 490 -18.42 11.05 -3.15
N GLY A 491 -17.38 10.20 -3.07
CA GLY A 491 -16.02 10.62 -2.75
C GLY A 491 -15.76 10.65 -1.24
N SER A 492 -14.64 11.26 -0.87
CA SER A 492 -14.21 11.42 0.53
C SER A 492 -14.07 12.90 0.88
N PRO A 493 -14.40 13.32 2.12
CA PRO A 493 -14.14 14.68 2.58
C PRO A 493 -12.65 14.99 2.46
N MET A 494 -12.32 16.20 2.01
CA MET A 494 -10.96 16.69 2.04
C MET A 494 -10.62 17.21 3.43
N MET A 495 -9.37 17.00 3.84
CA MET A 495 -8.89 17.33 5.18
C MET A 495 -7.97 18.55 5.15
N CYS A 496 -7.92 19.29 6.24
CA CYS A 496 -6.93 20.32 6.51
C CYS A 496 -6.25 20.05 7.85
N ARG A 497 -5.04 20.59 8.01
CA ARG A 497 -4.29 20.52 9.27
C ARG A 497 -4.78 21.63 10.22
N THR A 498 -4.89 21.33 11.51
CA THR A 498 -5.15 22.30 12.59
C THR A 498 -3.85 23.00 12.98
N HIS A 499 -3.92 24.00 13.88
CA HIS A 499 -2.71 24.61 14.45
C HIS A 499 -1.88 23.58 15.23
N ALA A 500 -2.55 22.71 15.99
CA ALA A 500 -2.01 21.54 16.71
C ALA A 500 -1.46 20.41 15.81
N GLY A 501 -1.31 20.62 14.51
CA GLY A 501 -0.79 19.61 13.59
C GLY A 501 -1.71 18.41 13.32
N THR A 502 -2.90 18.33 13.90
CA THR A 502 -3.89 17.24 13.67
C THR A 502 -4.68 17.46 12.37
N PHE A 503 -5.45 16.47 11.92
CA PHE A 503 -6.26 16.57 10.68
C PHE A 503 -7.77 16.57 10.94
N VAL A 504 -8.45 17.60 10.42
CA VAL A 504 -9.93 17.77 10.46
C VAL A 504 -10.48 18.00 9.06
N ILE A 505 -11.79 17.87 8.85
CA ILE A 505 -12.44 18.14 7.56
C ILE A 505 -12.32 19.64 7.24
N ALA A 506 -11.86 19.92 6.02
CA ALA A 506 -11.78 21.26 5.45
C ALA A 506 -13.17 21.90 5.31
N LYS A 507 -13.48 22.86 6.20
CA LYS A 507 -14.64 23.75 6.04
C LYS A 507 -14.36 24.80 4.97
N ILE A 508 -15.37 25.06 4.15
CA ILE A 508 -15.37 26.11 3.15
C ILE A 508 -16.24 27.26 3.67
N LYS A 509 -15.69 28.48 3.73
CA LYS A 509 -16.48 29.69 3.92
C LYS A 509 -17.21 30.01 2.60
N THR A 510 -18.51 30.24 2.69
CA THR A 510 -19.39 30.61 1.58
C THR A 510 -20.31 31.75 1.99
N ASN A 511 -20.87 32.48 1.03
CA ASN A 511 -21.89 33.49 1.30
C ASN A 511 -23.28 32.88 1.61
N TYR A 512 -23.41 31.56 1.49
CA TYR A 512 -24.63 30.80 1.80
C TYR A 512 -24.64 30.31 3.25
N GLU A 513 -25.82 30.17 3.83
CA GLU A 513 -25.99 29.60 5.17
C GLU A 513 -25.68 28.09 5.24
N GLY A 514 -25.14 27.66 6.38
CA GLY A 514 -24.78 26.27 6.65
C GLY A 514 -23.28 25.98 6.58
N THR A 515 -22.88 24.75 6.92
CA THR A 515 -21.48 24.32 6.88
C THR A 515 -21.19 23.58 5.58
N TYR A 516 -20.24 24.10 4.79
CA TYR A 516 -19.85 23.52 3.52
C TYR A 516 -18.49 22.81 3.59
N ILE A 517 -18.37 21.67 2.90
CA ILE A 517 -17.14 20.87 2.83
C ILE A 517 -16.88 20.43 1.37
N LEU A 518 -15.63 20.09 1.04
CA LEU A 518 -15.29 19.52 -0.26
C LEU A 518 -15.19 18.00 -0.22
N LEU A 519 -15.87 17.32 -1.15
CA LEU A 519 -15.74 15.88 -1.40
C LEU A 519 -14.91 15.64 -2.67
N LYS A 520 -13.79 14.90 -2.53
CA LYS A 520 -12.94 14.46 -3.65
C LYS A 520 -13.33 13.04 -4.07
N GLY A 521 -13.72 12.87 -5.34
CA GLY A 521 -14.09 11.57 -5.90
C GLY A 521 -13.26 11.16 -7.11
N LYS A 522 -13.16 9.84 -7.35
CA LYS A 522 -12.61 9.27 -8.59
C LYS A 522 -13.60 9.35 -9.78
N GLY A 523 -14.89 9.56 -9.49
CA GLY A 523 -16.01 9.66 -10.44
C GLY A 523 -16.01 8.58 -11.51
N ALA A 524 -16.22 7.32 -11.12
CA ALA A 524 -16.41 6.25 -12.10
C ALA A 524 -17.70 6.52 -12.90
N THR A 525 -17.63 6.43 -14.23
CA THR A 525 -18.77 6.60 -15.15
C THR A 525 -18.66 5.60 -16.30
N PRO A 526 -19.70 5.38 -17.12
CA PRO A 526 -19.60 4.56 -18.33
C PRO A 526 -18.50 5.01 -19.33
N LYS A 527 -18.13 6.29 -19.32
CA LYS A 527 -17.04 6.84 -20.15
C LYS A 527 -15.65 6.59 -19.55
N GLY A 528 -15.57 6.17 -18.29
CA GLY A 528 -14.35 5.97 -17.50
C GLY A 528 -14.35 6.80 -16.22
N SER A 529 -13.26 6.75 -15.46
CA SER A 529 -13.08 7.56 -14.25
C SER A 529 -12.78 9.03 -14.60
N ILE A 530 -13.67 9.91 -14.16
CA ILE A 530 -13.64 11.36 -14.30
C ILE A 530 -13.57 11.95 -12.87
N PRO A 531 -12.37 12.30 -12.37
CA PRO A 531 -12.23 12.87 -11.04
C PRO A 531 -13.03 14.16 -10.87
N PHE A 532 -13.50 14.40 -9.64
CA PHE A 532 -14.35 15.54 -9.31
C PHE A 532 -14.12 16.10 -7.91
N LEU A 533 -14.58 17.33 -7.72
CA LEU A 533 -14.81 17.99 -6.44
C LEU A 533 -16.28 18.41 -6.37
N ASP A 534 -17.03 17.83 -5.42
CA ASP A 534 -18.37 18.28 -5.04
C ASP A 534 -18.24 19.21 -3.82
N LEU A 535 -18.92 20.34 -3.81
CA LEU A 535 -19.16 21.17 -2.63
C LEU A 535 -20.44 20.65 -1.97
N LEU A 536 -20.34 20.15 -0.73
CA LEU A 536 -21.46 19.58 0.02
C LEU A 536 -21.85 20.51 1.17
N ASN A 537 -23.13 20.88 1.27
CA ASN A 537 -23.71 21.39 2.52
C ASN A 537 -23.94 20.21 3.47
N ILE A 538 -23.17 20.13 4.57
CA ILE A 538 -23.24 19.00 5.50
C ILE A 538 -24.51 19.00 6.35
N ASN A 539 -25.22 20.13 6.46
CA ASN A 539 -26.49 20.22 7.19
C ASN A 539 -27.62 19.60 6.35
N THR A 540 -27.78 20.00 5.09
CA THR A 540 -28.87 19.55 4.22
C THR A 540 -28.56 18.29 3.41
N GLY A 541 -27.28 18.01 3.15
CA GLY A 541 -26.85 16.96 2.21
C GLY A 541 -26.91 17.35 0.73
N VAL A 542 -27.33 18.59 0.42
CA VAL A 542 -27.31 19.13 -0.95
C VAL A 542 -25.86 19.32 -1.41
N LYS A 543 -25.57 18.96 -2.66
CA LYS A 543 -24.23 19.03 -3.24
C LYS A 543 -24.22 19.70 -4.62
N GLU A 544 -23.16 20.44 -4.89
CA GLU A 544 -22.90 21.13 -6.15
C GLU A 544 -21.58 20.63 -6.76
N ARG A 545 -21.55 20.36 -8.07
CA ARG A 545 -20.32 19.99 -8.79
C ARG A 545 -19.52 21.24 -9.14
N ILE A 546 -18.61 21.66 -8.26
CA ILE A 546 -17.79 22.85 -8.49
C ILE A 546 -16.62 22.62 -9.46
N TRP A 547 -16.11 21.39 -9.55
CA TRP A 547 -15.09 21.02 -10.53
C TRP A 547 -15.24 19.56 -10.98
N GLU A 548 -15.25 19.34 -12.29
CA GLU A 548 -15.11 18.04 -12.94
C GLU A 548 -13.93 18.13 -13.92
N ASN A 549 -13.13 17.07 -14.02
CA ASN A 549 -12.07 16.97 -15.04
C ASN A 549 -12.66 17.07 -16.46
N SER A 550 -12.13 17.94 -17.32
CA SER A 550 -12.62 18.10 -18.69
C SER A 550 -12.32 16.84 -19.52
N LYS A 551 -13.33 16.37 -20.25
CA LYS A 551 -13.47 14.95 -20.64
C LYS A 551 -12.47 14.46 -21.70
N GLU A 552 -11.70 15.34 -22.32
CA GLU A 552 -11.17 15.10 -23.66
C GLU A 552 -9.66 14.84 -23.75
N LYS A 553 -8.83 15.34 -22.82
CA LYS A 553 -7.36 15.23 -22.96
C LYS A 553 -6.58 14.82 -21.70
N TYR A 554 -7.02 15.24 -20.50
CA TYR A 554 -6.22 15.11 -19.27
C TYR A 554 -6.89 14.22 -18.19
N TYR A 555 -6.10 13.84 -17.18
CA TYR A 555 -6.52 13.25 -15.92
C TYR A 555 -5.96 14.13 -14.78
N GLU A 556 -6.85 14.72 -13.98
CA GLU A 556 -6.52 15.68 -12.92
C GLU A 556 -6.94 15.19 -11.53
N SER A 557 -6.23 15.56 -10.45
CA SER A 557 -6.59 15.22 -9.07
C SER A 557 -6.05 16.25 -8.05
N CYS A 558 -6.86 16.67 -7.08
CA CYS A 558 -6.60 17.88 -6.26
C CYS A 558 -6.31 17.61 -4.77
N GLU A 559 -5.51 18.45 -4.12
CA GLU A 559 -5.25 18.53 -2.65
C GLU A 559 -5.35 20.02 -2.20
N ILE A 560 -5.68 20.36 -0.93
CA ILE A 560 -6.08 21.75 -0.53
C ILE A 560 -5.06 22.49 0.36
N GLN A 561 -4.87 23.77 0.04
CA GLN A 561 -4.37 24.90 0.86
C GLN A 561 -5.50 25.95 1.00
N LEU A 562 -5.64 26.61 2.17
CA LEU A 562 -6.95 27.13 2.63
C LEU A 562 -7.03 28.60 3.12
N ASN A 563 -5.99 29.42 2.94
CA ASN A 563 -6.08 30.86 3.28
C ASN A 563 -6.74 31.66 2.13
N HIS A 564 -6.44 31.25 0.90
CA HIS A 564 -7.31 31.34 -0.28
C HIS A 564 -7.41 29.91 -0.81
N LEU A 565 -8.52 29.49 -1.43
CA LEU A 565 -8.70 28.10 -1.86
C LEU A 565 -7.73 27.73 -3.01
N LYS A 566 -6.53 27.31 -2.63
CA LYS A 566 -5.44 26.90 -3.52
C LYS A 566 -5.44 25.38 -3.56
N LEU A 567 -5.57 24.82 -4.75
CA LEU A 567 -5.61 23.39 -4.99
C LEU A 567 -4.29 22.95 -5.61
N LEU A 568 -3.54 22.05 -4.95
CA LEU A 568 -2.46 21.32 -5.59
C LEU A 568 -3.09 20.26 -6.50
N VAL A 569 -3.06 20.49 -7.81
CA VAL A 569 -3.63 19.62 -8.84
C VAL A 569 -2.51 18.84 -9.52
N SER A 570 -2.50 17.52 -9.35
CA SER A 570 -1.74 16.61 -10.21
C SER A 570 -2.47 16.50 -11.56
N LYS A 571 -1.79 16.74 -12.68
CA LYS A 571 -2.34 16.67 -14.05
C LYS A 571 -1.45 15.80 -14.93
N GLU A 572 -2.04 14.84 -15.64
CA GLU A 572 -1.36 13.95 -16.57
C GLU A 572 -2.22 13.71 -17.83
N SER A 573 -1.62 13.20 -18.92
CA SER A 573 -2.37 12.79 -20.12
C SER A 573 -1.92 11.40 -20.58
N ARG A 574 -2.38 10.92 -21.74
CA ARG A 574 -1.87 9.67 -22.34
C ARG A 574 -0.39 9.77 -22.71
N MET A 575 0.06 10.98 -23.10
CA MET A 575 1.42 11.27 -23.60
C MET A 575 2.25 12.12 -22.62
N GLU A 576 1.61 12.86 -21.72
CA GLU A 576 2.29 13.76 -20.77
C GLU A 576 2.37 13.12 -19.38
N PRO A 577 3.57 13.01 -18.77
CA PRO A 577 3.71 12.49 -17.41
C PRO A 577 3.08 13.47 -16.41
N THR A 578 2.75 12.97 -15.21
CA THR A 578 2.14 13.82 -14.17
C THR A 578 3.01 15.01 -13.81
N GLN A 579 2.48 16.21 -14.06
CA GLN A 579 2.93 17.47 -13.51
C GLN A 579 2.03 17.89 -12.35
N TYR A 580 2.49 18.86 -11.57
CA TYR A 580 1.73 19.47 -10.48
C TYR A 580 1.52 20.95 -10.74
N TYR A 581 0.33 21.42 -10.39
CA TYR A 581 -0.13 22.80 -10.55
C TYR A 581 -0.71 23.30 -9.23
N ILE A 582 -0.53 24.57 -8.91
CA ILE A 582 -1.31 25.26 -7.89
C ILE A 582 -2.43 26.02 -8.60
N LYS A 583 -3.68 25.74 -8.24
CA LYS A 583 -4.88 26.35 -8.84
C LYS A 583 -5.67 27.12 -7.80
N ALA A 584 -5.84 28.43 -7.97
CA ALA A 584 -6.69 29.21 -7.08
C ALA A 584 -8.18 29.05 -7.45
N TRP A 585 -9.03 29.23 -6.45
CA TRP A 585 -10.49 29.20 -6.55
C TRP A 585 -11.08 30.32 -5.67
N PRO A 586 -12.12 31.05 -6.13
CA PRO A 586 -12.94 30.81 -7.33
C PRO A 586 -12.33 31.29 -8.65
N ASP A 587 -11.22 32.04 -8.61
CA ASP A 587 -10.65 32.77 -9.76
C ASP A 587 -10.10 31.86 -10.88
N LYS A 588 -9.95 30.56 -10.61
CA LYS A 588 -9.51 29.50 -11.55
C LYS A 588 -8.13 29.71 -12.17
N THR A 589 -7.34 30.67 -11.70
CA THR A 589 -5.93 30.83 -12.10
C THR A 589 -5.13 29.56 -11.78
N GLN A 590 -4.16 29.21 -12.62
CA GLN A 590 -3.35 28.00 -12.45
C GLN A 590 -1.88 28.30 -12.74
N VAL A 591 -0.99 27.76 -11.91
CA VAL A 591 0.47 27.89 -12.03
C VAL A 591 1.09 26.51 -12.01
N GLN A 592 1.92 26.19 -13.00
CA GLN A 592 2.65 24.93 -13.06
C GLN A 592 3.87 25.00 -12.14
N ILE A 593 3.95 24.10 -11.15
CA ILE A 593 5.06 24.06 -10.18
C ILE A 593 6.08 22.96 -10.46
N THR A 594 5.85 22.09 -11.46
CA THR A 594 6.81 21.07 -11.89
C THR A 594 6.91 20.96 -13.41
N ASN A 595 8.11 20.74 -13.93
CA ASN A 595 8.35 20.51 -15.36
C ASN A 595 9.21 19.26 -15.58
N TYR A 596 8.58 18.10 -15.46
CA TYR A 596 9.22 16.80 -15.64
C TYR A 596 9.20 16.35 -17.10
N SER A 597 10.36 15.98 -17.63
CA SER A 597 10.48 15.39 -18.97
C SER A 597 9.74 14.05 -19.07
N HIS A 598 9.37 13.65 -20.28
CA HIS A 598 8.81 12.33 -20.53
C HIS A 598 9.80 11.23 -20.07
N PRO A 599 9.36 10.26 -19.25
CA PRO A 599 10.25 9.25 -18.66
C PRO A 599 10.81 8.24 -19.67
N TYR A 600 10.06 7.95 -20.75
CA TYR A 600 10.40 6.92 -21.74
C TYR A 600 10.25 7.49 -23.16
N PRO A 601 11.13 8.39 -23.64
CA PRO A 601 10.95 9.09 -24.92
C PRO A 601 10.62 8.18 -26.10
N GLN A 602 11.21 6.98 -26.15
CA GLN A 602 10.98 5.93 -27.16
C GLN A 602 9.56 5.34 -27.15
N LEU A 603 8.76 5.59 -26.11
CA LEU A 603 7.36 5.17 -25.98
C LEU A 603 6.39 6.36 -25.78
N ALA A 604 6.83 7.61 -26.03
CA ALA A 604 6.01 8.81 -25.81
C ALA A 604 4.71 8.85 -26.66
N LEU A 605 4.75 8.21 -27.84
CA LEU A 605 3.62 8.08 -28.76
C LEU A 605 2.98 6.67 -28.71
N LEU A 606 3.13 5.95 -27.58
CA LEU A 606 2.45 4.67 -27.40
C LEU A 606 0.93 4.88 -27.48
N GLN A 607 0.21 3.93 -28.06
CA GLN A 607 -1.24 4.03 -28.15
C GLN A 607 -1.87 3.39 -26.92
N LYS A 608 -2.93 4.02 -26.42
CA LYS A 608 -3.67 3.57 -25.25
C LYS A 608 -5.16 3.76 -25.46
N GLU A 609 -5.90 2.66 -25.40
CA GLU A 609 -7.36 2.62 -25.50
C GLU A 609 -7.98 1.89 -24.29
N VAL A 610 -9.14 2.34 -23.82
CA VAL A 610 -9.99 1.54 -22.92
C VAL A 610 -11.07 0.90 -23.77
N ILE A 611 -10.82 -0.35 -24.20
CA ILE A 611 -11.75 -1.12 -25.02
C ILE A 611 -12.92 -1.63 -24.18
N ARG A 612 -14.06 -1.84 -24.83
CA ARG A 612 -15.30 -2.36 -24.25
C ARG A 612 -15.79 -3.52 -25.11
N TYR A 613 -16.16 -4.61 -24.47
CA TYR A 613 -16.66 -5.83 -25.09
C TYR A 613 -17.61 -6.54 -24.11
N GLN A 614 -18.19 -7.68 -24.49
CA GLN A 614 -19.16 -8.38 -23.66
C GLN A 614 -18.88 -9.88 -23.67
N ARG A 615 -19.21 -10.55 -22.56
CA ARG A 615 -19.39 -12.01 -22.54
C ARG A 615 -20.68 -12.38 -23.26
N GLU A 616 -20.81 -13.66 -23.63
CA GLU A 616 -22.04 -14.23 -24.20
C GLU A 616 -23.26 -14.01 -23.29
N ASP A 617 -23.08 -14.09 -21.96
CA ASP A 617 -24.12 -13.79 -20.97
C ASP A 617 -24.33 -12.29 -20.69
N SER A 618 -24.01 -11.43 -21.68
CA SER A 618 -24.19 -9.97 -21.68
C SER A 618 -23.48 -9.20 -20.55
N VAL A 619 -22.56 -9.83 -19.82
CA VAL A 619 -21.73 -9.14 -18.83
C VAL A 619 -20.77 -8.21 -19.55
N LYS A 620 -20.89 -6.90 -19.28
CA LYS A 620 -20.07 -5.84 -19.88
C LYS A 620 -18.66 -5.90 -19.32
N LEU A 621 -17.69 -6.07 -20.21
CA LEU A 621 -16.26 -6.14 -19.87
C LEU A 621 -15.49 -4.93 -20.43
N THR A 622 -14.36 -4.63 -19.79
CA THR A 622 -13.42 -3.60 -20.25
C THR A 622 -11.99 -4.09 -20.10
N ALA A 623 -11.10 -3.60 -20.95
CA ALA A 623 -9.66 -3.78 -20.81
C ALA A 623 -8.93 -2.49 -21.18
N THR A 624 -7.65 -2.39 -20.83
CA THR A 624 -6.80 -1.30 -21.34
C THR A 624 -5.84 -1.88 -22.36
N LEU A 625 -6.06 -1.59 -23.64
CA LEU A 625 -5.17 -2.00 -24.72
C LEU A 625 -4.02 -0.99 -24.85
N TYR A 626 -2.81 -1.50 -24.94
CA TYR A 626 -1.61 -0.71 -25.25
C TYR A 626 -0.91 -1.29 -26.48
N LEU A 627 -0.51 -0.41 -27.41
CA LEU A 627 0.21 -0.74 -28.64
C LEU A 627 1.47 0.11 -28.76
N SER A 628 2.49 -0.43 -29.41
CA SER A 628 3.74 0.27 -29.68
C SER A 628 3.51 1.52 -30.56
N PRO A 629 4.36 2.56 -30.45
CA PRO A 629 4.27 3.74 -31.33
C PRO A 629 4.28 3.34 -32.81
N GLY A 630 3.41 3.98 -33.60
CA GLY A 630 3.34 3.79 -35.05
C GLY A 630 2.53 2.60 -35.58
N TYR A 631 2.19 1.61 -34.74
CA TYR A 631 1.46 0.41 -35.18
C TYR A 631 0.01 0.70 -35.62
N ASP A 632 -0.40 0.25 -36.80
CA ASP A 632 -1.73 0.41 -37.35
C ASP A 632 -2.38 -0.96 -37.64
N PRO A 633 -3.37 -1.41 -36.83
CA PRO A 633 -4.04 -2.71 -37.02
C PRO A 633 -4.78 -2.87 -38.36
N SER A 634 -4.92 -1.81 -39.16
CA SER A 634 -5.50 -1.87 -40.51
C SER A 634 -4.49 -2.08 -41.64
N LYS A 635 -3.18 -2.03 -41.32
CA LYS A 635 -2.08 -2.12 -42.30
C LYS A 635 -0.98 -3.09 -41.89
N ASP A 636 -0.70 -3.18 -40.60
CA ASP A 636 0.38 -3.98 -40.04
C ASP A 636 -0.12 -5.37 -39.63
N GLU A 637 0.79 -6.35 -39.66
CA GLU A 637 0.51 -7.73 -39.25
C GLU A 637 0.15 -7.84 -37.75
N PRO A 638 -0.79 -8.73 -37.36
CA PRO A 638 -1.19 -8.89 -35.96
C PRO A 638 -0.04 -9.26 -35.02
N LEU A 639 0.09 -8.51 -33.92
CA LEU A 639 1.22 -8.63 -33.00
C LEU A 639 1.15 -9.88 -32.09
N PRO A 640 2.28 -10.35 -31.55
CA PRO A 640 2.26 -11.18 -30.35
C PRO A 640 1.65 -10.37 -29.19
N CYS A 641 0.74 -10.98 -28.43
CA CYS A 641 -0.01 -10.29 -27.39
C CYS A 641 0.22 -10.89 -26.00
N LEU A 642 0.39 -10.03 -24.99
CA LEU A 642 0.42 -10.44 -23.59
C LEU A 642 -0.81 -9.87 -22.86
N ILE A 643 -1.72 -10.77 -22.49
CA ILE A 643 -2.86 -10.49 -21.62
C ILE A 643 -2.39 -10.59 -20.17
N TRP A 644 -2.65 -9.56 -19.36
CA TRP A 644 -2.25 -9.56 -17.94
C TRP A 644 -3.39 -9.13 -17.05
N SER A 645 -3.89 -10.00 -16.17
CA SER A 645 -5.08 -9.70 -15.36
C SER A 645 -5.06 -10.27 -13.94
N TYR A 646 -6.09 -9.89 -13.18
CA TYR A 646 -6.40 -10.29 -11.82
C TYR A 646 -7.94 -10.39 -11.68
N PRO A 647 -8.54 -11.57 -11.47
CA PRO A 647 -9.98 -11.71 -11.30
C PRO A 647 -10.49 -11.00 -10.04
N GLY A 648 -11.77 -10.66 -10.01
CA GLY A 648 -12.42 -10.11 -8.82
C GLY A 648 -13.84 -10.60 -8.67
N GLU A 649 -14.24 -10.94 -7.45
CA GLU A 649 -15.58 -11.45 -7.18
C GLU A 649 -16.59 -10.32 -6.90
N PHE A 650 -17.86 -10.48 -7.30
CA PHE A 650 -18.92 -9.47 -7.18
C PHE A 650 -20.25 -10.11 -6.74
N LYS A 651 -21.10 -9.35 -6.04
CA LYS A 651 -22.48 -9.75 -5.69
C LYS A 651 -23.57 -9.26 -6.67
N SER A 652 -23.18 -8.60 -7.78
CA SER A 652 -24.11 -8.14 -8.84
C SER A 652 -23.41 -7.97 -10.20
N ARG A 653 -24.12 -8.24 -11.30
CA ARG A 653 -23.67 -7.97 -12.69
C ARG A 653 -23.44 -6.50 -12.96
N GLU A 654 -24.27 -5.63 -12.40
CA GLU A 654 -24.22 -4.18 -12.61
C GLU A 654 -22.90 -3.63 -12.10
N ALA A 655 -22.54 -3.94 -10.85
CA ALA A 655 -21.29 -3.49 -10.25
C ALA A 655 -20.05 -4.10 -10.93
N ALA A 656 -20.14 -5.35 -11.39
CA ALA A 656 -19.08 -6.01 -12.16
C ALA A 656 -18.78 -5.28 -13.48
N GLY A 657 -19.82 -4.83 -14.20
CA GLY A 657 -19.70 -4.12 -15.48
C GLY A 657 -19.36 -2.63 -15.39
N GLN A 658 -19.16 -2.06 -14.20
CA GLN A 658 -18.82 -0.63 -14.05
C GLN A 658 -17.38 -0.32 -14.45
N VAL A 659 -17.19 0.70 -15.28
CA VAL A 659 -15.87 1.16 -15.74
C VAL A 659 -15.20 1.98 -14.63
N ARG A 660 -14.11 1.44 -14.06
CA ARG A 660 -13.37 2.03 -12.92
C ARG A 660 -12.04 2.68 -13.31
N ARG A 661 -11.73 2.78 -14.61
CA ARG A 661 -10.45 3.23 -15.16
C ARG A 661 -10.62 4.50 -15.98
N SER A 662 -9.60 5.37 -15.97
CA SER A 662 -9.57 6.56 -16.82
C SER A 662 -8.74 6.30 -18.09
N PRO A 663 -9.26 6.60 -19.29
CA PRO A 663 -8.49 6.46 -20.53
C PRO A 663 -7.30 7.43 -20.61
N ASN A 664 -7.40 8.60 -19.96
CA ASN A 664 -6.43 9.69 -20.09
C ASN A 664 -5.26 9.62 -19.09
N LYS A 665 -5.17 8.55 -18.29
CA LYS A 665 -4.09 8.39 -17.30
C LYS A 665 -2.75 8.04 -17.99
N PHE A 666 -1.65 8.65 -17.57
CA PHE A 666 -0.32 8.35 -18.11
C PHE A 666 0.11 6.89 -17.86
N ALA A 667 0.78 6.32 -18.87
CA ALA A 667 1.25 4.93 -18.90
C ALA A 667 2.58 4.77 -18.15
N ARG A 668 2.53 4.67 -16.83
CA ARG A 668 3.73 4.45 -15.99
C ARG A 668 4.19 3.00 -16.08
N ILE A 669 5.39 2.80 -16.63
CA ILE A 669 6.00 1.48 -16.77
C ILE A 669 6.71 1.11 -15.45
N ARG A 670 6.62 -0.16 -15.05
CA ARG A 670 7.25 -0.71 -13.85
C ARG A 670 7.85 -2.07 -14.16
N SER A 671 8.96 -2.43 -13.50
CA SER A 671 9.60 -3.74 -13.58
C SER A 671 8.65 -4.93 -13.34
N ASN A 672 7.58 -4.74 -12.57
CA ASN A 672 6.67 -5.80 -12.17
C ASN A 672 5.38 -5.91 -13.01
N PHE A 673 5.29 -5.22 -14.15
CA PHE A 673 4.10 -5.18 -15.02
C PHE A 673 4.52 -5.16 -16.52
N PRO A 674 3.80 -5.85 -17.43
CA PRO A 674 4.33 -6.19 -18.76
C PRO A 674 4.46 -5.06 -19.79
N LEU A 675 4.17 -3.79 -19.45
CA LEU A 675 4.27 -2.67 -20.39
C LEU A 675 5.67 -2.45 -20.98
N LEU A 676 6.72 -3.01 -20.36
CA LEU A 676 8.08 -3.03 -20.91
C LEU A 676 8.14 -3.71 -22.30
N TRP A 677 7.30 -4.71 -22.55
CA TRP A 677 7.29 -5.45 -23.82
C TRP A 677 6.74 -4.63 -25.01
N LEU A 678 6.13 -3.47 -24.77
CA LEU A 678 5.83 -2.48 -25.82
C LEU A 678 7.09 -2.03 -26.57
N ALA A 679 8.25 -1.98 -25.88
CA ALA A 679 9.54 -1.65 -26.49
C ALA A 679 10.13 -2.80 -27.34
N ARG A 680 9.45 -3.96 -27.40
CA ARG A 680 9.80 -5.13 -28.22
C ARG A 680 8.65 -5.59 -29.12
N GLY A 681 7.70 -4.69 -29.44
CA GLY A 681 6.64 -4.95 -30.42
C GLY A 681 5.50 -5.87 -29.95
N PHE A 682 5.27 -6.00 -28.64
CA PHE A 682 4.11 -6.75 -28.13
C PHE A 682 2.89 -5.84 -27.94
N ALA A 683 1.71 -6.31 -28.35
CA ALA A 683 0.44 -5.74 -27.89
C ALA A 683 0.19 -6.15 -26.43
N ILE A 684 -0.20 -5.21 -25.55
CA ILE A 684 -0.47 -5.52 -24.14
C ILE A 684 -1.94 -5.29 -23.83
N LEU A 685 -2.67 -6.36 -23.53
CA LEU A 685 -4.03 -6.27 -23.00
C LEU A 685 -3.98 -6.25 -21.47
N ALA A 686 -3.91 -5.06 -20.92
CA ALA A 686 -3.75 -4.82 -19.49
C ALA A 686 -5.10 -4.80 -18.76
N ASP A 687 -5.17 -5.66 -17.75
CA ASP A 687 -6.28 -5.84 -16.81
C ASP A 687 -7.66 -5.93 -17.49
N PRO A 688 -7.88 -6.85 -18.44
CA PRO A 688 -9.24 -7.21 -18.85
C PRO A 688 -10.04 -7.61 -17.61
N THR A 689 -11.22 -7.03 -17.44
CA THR A 689 -12.12 -7.37 -16.33
C THR A 689 -12.52 -8.84 -16.43
N ILE A 690 -12.19 -9.61 -15.39
CA ILE A 690 -12.60 -11.01 -15.25
C ILE A 690 -13.46 -11.08 -13.98
N PRO A 691 -14.76 -10.75 -14.09
CA PRO A 691 -15.68 -10.77 -12.96
C PRO A 691 -16.13 -12.20 -12.67
N ILE A 692 -16.03 -12.58 -11.40
CA ILE A 692 -16.59 -13.82 -10.87
C ILE A 692 -17.84 -13.43 -10.07
N ILE A 693 -19.03 -13.70 -10.59
CA ILE A 693 -20.27 -13.13 -10.06
C ILE A 693 -21.04 -14.21 -9.31
N GLY A 694 -21.42 -13.93 -8.06
CA GLY A 694 -22.34 -14.74 -7.26
C GLY A 694 -23.57 -13.92 -6.90
N GLU A 695 -24.73 -14.29 -7.43
CA GLU A 695 -25.98 -13.53 -7.24
C GLU A 695 -26.93 -14.30 -6.33
N ARG A 696 -27.73 -13.56 -5.54
CA ARG A 696 -28.64 -14.13 -4.53
C ARG A 696 -27.86 -15.04 -3.56
N ASP A 697 -28.29 -16.28 -3.40
CA ASP A 697 -27.74 -17.26 -2.46
C ASP A 697 -26.54 -18.04 -3.00
N GLN A 698 -26.15 -17.85 -4.28
CA GLN A 698 -24.94 -18.46 -4.83
C GLN A 698 -23.69 -17.66 -4.44
N GLU A 699 -22.63 -18.37 -4.04
CA GLU A 699 -21.32 -17.76 -3.83
C GLU A 699 -20.51 -17.74 -5.12
N ALA A 700 -19.77 -16.65 -5.32
CA ALA A 700 -19.17 -16.33 -6.60
C ALA A 700 -18.23 -17.45 -7.12
N ASN A 701 -17.47 -18.08 -6.23
CA ASN A 701 -16.49 -19.09 -6.60
C ASN A 701 -17.11 -20.44 -7.03
N ASP A 702 -18.40 -20.69 -6.79
CA ASP A 702 -19.07 -21.94 -7.19
C ASP A 702 -19.07 -22.15 -8.72
N ARG A 703 -19.01 -21.05 -9.49
CA ARG A 703 -18.88 -21.05 -10.95
C ARG A 703 -17.56 -20.39 -11.42
N TYR A 704 -16.49 -20.49 -10.62
CA TYR A 704 -15.23 -19.81 -10.88
C TYR A 704 -14.63 -20.12 -12.27
N ILE A 705 -14.46 -21.40 -12.61
CA ILE A 705 -13.80 -21.79 -13.88
C ILE A 705 -14.62 -21.36 -15.10
N GLU A 706 -15.93 -21.59 -15.07
CA GLU A 706 -16.84 -21.20 -16.17
C GLU A 706 -16.76 -19.70 -16.46
N GLN A 707 -16.90 -18.87 -15.42
CA GLN A 707 -16.84 -17.42 -15.57
C GLN A 707 -15.43 -16.92 -15.92
N LEU A 708 -14.38 -17.61 -15.48
CA LEU A 708 -13.00 -17.33 -15.85
C LEU A 708 -12.76 -17.54 -17.35
N VAL A 709 -13.20 -18.69 -17.87
CA VAL A 709 -13.06 -19.08 -19.29
C VAL A 709 -13.87 -18.13 -20.17
N ALA A 710 -15.17 -17.94 -19.90
CA ALA A 710 -16.02 -17.04 -20.69
C ALA A 710 -15.50 -15.60 -20.73
N SER A 711 -14.89 -15.11 -19.63
CA SER A 711 -14.27 -13.76 -19.61
C SER A 711 -12.97 -13.70 -20.43
N ALA A 712 -12.21 -14.79 -20.50
CA ALA A 712 -10.98 -14.89 -21.29
C ALA A 712 -11.26 -15.04 -22.78
N GLU A 713 -12.24 -15.88 -23.15
CA GLU A 713 -12.73 -16.03 -24.53
C GLU A 713 -13.22 -14.69 -25.09
N ALA A 714 -14.07 -13.99 -24.35
CA ALA A 714 -14.54 -12.65 -24.73
C ALA A 714 -13.39 -11.64 -24.92
N ALA A 715 -12.34 -11.71 -24.11
CA ALA A 715 -11.17 -10.83 -24.21
C ALA A 715 -10.28 -11.16 -25.42
N VAL A 716 -10.04 -12.45 -25.68
CA VAL A 716 -9.26 -12.96 -26.82
C VAL A 716 -9.98 -12.69 -28.13
N ASN A 717 -11.28 -13.00 -28.21
CA ASN A 717 -12.09 -12.78 -29.40
C ASN A 717 -12.11 -11.30 -29.79
N GLU A 718 -12.20 -10.35 -28.83
CA GLU A 718 -12.17 -8.93 -29.15
C GLU A 718 -10.81 -8.44 -29.70
N ILE A 719 -9.67 -8.91 -29.18
CA ILE A 719 -8.35 -8.49 -29.69
C ILE A 719 -8.01 -9.13 -31.05
N VAL A 720 -8.47 -10.36 -31.30
CA VAL A 720 -8.35 -11.04 -32.59
C VAL A 720 -9.26 -10.37 -33.63
N ARG A 721 -10.53 -10.11 -33.30
CA ARG A 721 -11.50 -9.42 -34.17
C ARG A 721 -11.05 -8.01 -34.59
N ARG A 722 -10.20 -7.36 -33.79
CA ARG A 722 -9.58 -6.06 -34.10
C ARG A 722 -8.34 -6.14 -34.99
N GLY A 723 -7.86 -7.32 -35.37
CA GLY A 723 -6.58 -7.50 -36.08
C GLY A 723 -5.35 -7.18 -35.24
N VAL A 724 -5.50 -6.98 -33.92
CA VAL A 724 -4.43 -6.51 -33.04
C VAL A 724 -3.50 -7.65 -32.61
N ALA A 725 -4.04 -8.85 -32.44
CA ALA A 725 -3.32 -9.99 -31.89
C ALA A 725 -3.43 -11.21 -32.82
N HIS A 726 -2.31 -11.83 -33.14
CA HIS A 726 -2.30 -13.10 -33.87
C HIS A 726 -2.82 -14.22 -32.95
N PRO A 727 -3.84 -15.01 -33.36
CA PRO A 727 -4.47 -16.02 -32.49
C PRO A 727 -3.47 -16.95 -31.79
N ASP A 728 -2.53 -17.53 -32.54
CA ASP A 728 -1.52 -18.46 -32.00
C ASP A 728 -0.37 -17.80 -31.20
N LYS A 729 -0.38 -16.47 -31.01
CA LYS A 729 0.69 -15.72 -30.34
C LYS A 729 0.20 -14.92 -29.12
N ILE A 730 -0.87 -15.39 -28.49
CA ILE A 730 -1.44 -14.78 -27.27
C ILE A 730 -0.92 -15.52 -26.03
N ALA A 731 -0.28 -14.79 -25.12
CA ALA A 731 0.17 -15.28 -23.82
C ALA A 731 -0.70 -14.69 -22.69
N VAL A 732 -0.92 -15.45 -21.62
CA VAL A 732 -1.67 -14.99 -20.43
C VAL A 732 -0.80 -14.97 -19.18
N GLY A 733 -0.86 -13.87 -18.43
CA GLY A 733 -0.09 -13.71 -17.20
C GLY A 733 -0.86 -13.06 -16.07
N GLY A 734 -0.31 -13.19 -14.87
CA GLY A 734 -0.87 -12.55 -13.70
C GLY A 734 -0.05 -12.76 -12.43
N HIS A 735 -0.44 -12.03 -11.40
CA HIS A 735 0.18 -12.06 -10.08
C HIS A 735 -0.81 -12.53 -9.01
N SER A 736 -0.39 -13.39 -8.09
CA SER A 736 -1.20 -13.91 -7.00
C SER A 736 -2.50 -14.58 -7.50
N TYR A 737 -3.68 -13.98 -7.35
CA TYR A 737 -4.91 -14.55 -7.93
C TYR A 737 -4.90 -14.55 -9.47
N GLY A 738 -4.20 -13.60 -10.09
CA GLY A 738 -3.92 -13.62 -11.54
C GLY A 738 -3.03 -14.79 -11.97
N ALA A 739 -2.11 -15.25 -11.11
CA ALA A 739 -1.29 -16.43 -11.38
C ALA A 739 -2.09 -17.73 -11.24
N PHE A 740 -3.00 -17.77 -10.27
CA PHE A 740 -4.00 -18.84 -10.11
C PHE A 740 -4.97 -18.91 -11.30
N MET A 741 -5.41 -17.76 -11.82
CA MET A 741 -6.13 -17.63 -13.10
C MET A 741 -5.30 -18.17 -14.26
N THR A 742 -4.04 -17.75 -14.39
CA THR A 742 -3.14 -18.17 -15.49
C THR A 742 -3.04 -19.70 -15.58
N ALA A 743 -2.82 -20.37 -14.43
CA ALA A 743 -2.74 -21.83 -14.39
C ALA A 743 -4.09 -22.51 -14.73
N ASN A 744 -5.22 -21.96 -14.26
CA ASN A 744 -6.55 -22.46 -14.62
C ASN A 744 -6.84 -22.28 -16.13
N LEU A 745 -6.53 -21.12 -16.71
CA LEU A 745 -6.76 -20.86 -18.13
C LEU A 745 -5.94 -21.80 -19.02
N LEU A 746 -4.68 -22.11 -18.67
CA LEU A 746 -3.91 -23.12 -19.41
C LEU A 746 -4.38 -24.57 -19.20
N ALA A 747 -5.16 -24.87 -18.15
CA ALA A 747 -5.73 -26.20 -17.91
C ALA A 747 -7.13 -26.38 -18.55
N HIS A 748 -7.90 -25.31 -18.64
CA HIS A 748 -9.32 -25.34 -19.03
C HIS A 748 -9.62 -24.68 -20.38
N ALA A 749 -8.82 -23.70 -20.83
CA ALA A 749 -8.92 -23.06 -22.14
C ALA A 749 -7.54 -22.97 -22.86
N PRO A 750 -6.78 -24.08 -23.01
CA PRO A 750 -5.45 -24.07 -23.62
C PRO A 750 -5.44 -23.68 -25.10
N HIS A 751 -6.59 -23.67 -25.77
CA HIS A 751 -6.71 -23.27 -27.18
C HIS A 751 -6.57 -21.75 -27.38
N LEU A 752 -6.81 -20.95 -26.33
CA LEU A 752 -6.71 -19.48 -26.37
C LEU A 752 -5.28 -18.93 -26.23
N PHE A 753 -4.34 -19.76 -25.77
CA PHE A 753 -3.04 -19.29 -25.30
C PHE A 753 -1.87 -20.15 -25.77
N CYS A 754 -0.80 -19.52 -26.27
CA CYS A 754 0.43 -20.21 -26.62
C CYS A 754 1.29 -20.53 -25.39
N CYS A 755 1.28 -19.68 -24.37
CA CYS A 755 2.00 -19.88 -23.11
C CYS A 755 1.42 -19.02 -21.96
N GLY A 756 1.97 -19.15 -20.74
CA GLY A 756 1.59 -18.27 -19.63
C GLY A 756 2.64 -17.98 -18.56
N ILE A 757 2.41 -16.90 -17.81
CA ILE A 757 3.33 -16.30 -16.82
C ILE A 757 2.64 -16.19 -15.45
N ALA A 758 2.92 -17.12 -14.53
CA ALA A 758 2.26 -17.18 -13.23
C ALA A 758 3.21 -16.76 -12.09
N ARG A 759 3.02 -15.56 -11.53
CA ARG A 759 3.85 -15.01 -10.43
C ARG A 759 3.15 -15.10 -9.05
N SER A 760 3.79 -15.71 -8.06
CA SER A 760 3.34 -15.77 -6.66
C SER A 760 1.91 -16.33 -6.47
N GLY A 761 1.49 -17.30 -7.29
CA GLY A 761 0.14 -17.87 -7.28
C GLY A 761 -0.05 -19.03 -6.30
N ALA A 762 -1.17 -19.06 -5.57
CA ALA A 762 -1.56 -20.17 -4.69
C ALA A 762 -2.49 -21.14 -5.46
N TYR A 763 -1.90 -22.19 -6.03
CA TYR A 763 -2.49 -23.17 -6.95
C TYR A 763 -3.31 -24.31 -6.32
N ASN A 764 -3.24 -24.50 -5.00
CA ASN A 764 -4.09 -25.46 -4.28
C ASN A 764 -4.82 -24.77 -3.12
N ARG A 765 -6.15 -24.70 -3.20
CA ARG A 765 -7.01 -24.05 -2.19
C ARG A 765 -7.27 -24.93 -0.98
N THR A 766 -7.10 -26.26 -1.06
CA THR A 766 -7.28 -27.13 0.13
C THR A 766 -6.27 -26.84 1.22
N LEU A 767 -5.12 -26.25 0.87
CA LEU A 767 -4.12 -25.77 1.82
C LEU A 767 -4.47 -24.39 2.43
N THR A 768 -5.55 -23.74 1.99
CA THR A 768 -6.10 -22.50 2.59
C THR A 768 -7.54 -22.72 3.12
N PRO A 769 -7.75 -23.64 4.09
CA PRO A 769 -9.07 -24.21 4.39
C PRO A 769 -10.05 -23.29 5.16
N PHE A 770 -9.66 -22.07 5.50
CA PHE A 770 -10.46 -21.13 6.32
C PHE A 770 -10.86 -19.87 5.51
N GLY A 771 -11.45 -20.06 4.34
CA GLY A 771 -11.76 -19.02 3.37
C GLY A 771 -10.52 -18.44 2.65
N PHE A 772 -10.75 -17.79 1.51
CA PHE A 772 -9.74 -17.06 0.73
C PHE A 772 -10.40 -16.01 -0.16
N GLN A 773 -9.72 -14.89 -0.43
CA GLN A 773 -10.30 -13.77 -1.22
C GLN A 773 -11.68 -13.33 -0.71
N LYS A 774 -12.77 -13.52 -1.49
CA LYS A 774 -14.15 -13.32 -1.04
C LYS A 774 -14.91 -14.61 -0.71
N GLU A 775 -14.27 -15.79 -0.80
CA GLU A 775 -14.81 -17.03 -0.25
C GLU A 775 -14.79 -16.99 1.28
N VAL A 776 -15.98 -17.09 1.88
CA VAL A 776 -16.18 -17.07 3.34
C VAL A 776 -16.37 -18.46 3.94
N ARG A 777 -16.76 -19.44 3.12
CA ARG A 777 -16.91 -20.84 3.52
C ARG A 777 -15.54 -21.48 3.71
N THR A 778 -15.46 -22.41 4.65
CA THR A 778 -14.29 -23.26 4.87
C THR A 778 -14.20 -24.37 3.83
N LEU A 779 -13.07 -25.08 3.82
CA LEU A 779 -12.87 -26.27 2.98
C LEU A 779 -13.96 -27.31 3.21
N TRP A 780 -14.44 -27.49 4.45
CA TRP A 780 -15.45 -28.52 4.77
C TRP A 780 -16.87 -28.10 4.38
N GLU A 781 -17.18 -26.80 4.39
CA GLU A 781 -18.48 -26.26 3.94
C GLU A 781 -18.58 -26.18 2.40
N ALA A 782 -17.45 -26.10 1.69
CA ALA A 782 -17.40 -25.91 0.24
C ALA A 782 -16.35 -26.78 -0.46
N THR A 783 -16.20 -28.04 -0.03
CA THR A 783 -15.16 -28.99 -0.50
C THR A 783 -15.07 -29.06 -2.02
N ASP A 784 -16.21 -29.19 -2.69
CA ASP A 784 -16.32 -29.24 -4.15
C ASP A 784 -15.74 -28.00 -4.83
N THR A 785 -16.13 -26.81 -4.37
CA THR A 785 -15.67 -25.53 -4.92
C THR A 785 -14.16 -25.40 -4.74
N TYR A 786 -13.65 -25.70 -3.55
CA TYR A 786 -12.23 -25.72 -3.21
C TYR A 786 -11.38 -26.65 -4.10
N ILE A 787 -11.86 -27.87 -4.35
CA ILE A 787 -11.19 -28.86 -5.20
C ILE A 787 -11.26 -28.41 -6.66
N LYS A 788 -12.47 -28.15 -7.19
CA LYS A 788 -12.71 -27.87 -8.61
C LYS A 788 -11.90 -26.67 -9.09
N MET A 789 -11.86 -25.57 -8.33
CA MET A 789 -11.15 -24.35 -8.75
C MET A 789 -9.63 -24.42 -8.64
N SER A 790 -9.07 -25.45 -7.99
CA SER A 790 -7.63 -25.55 -7.73
C SER A 790 -6.90 -26.10 -8.97
N PRO A 791 -6.11 -25.30 -9.71
CA PRO A 791 -5.45 -25.77 -10.93
C PRO A 791 -4.41 -26.86 -10.64
N PHE A 792 -3.97 -27.02 -9.39
CA PHE A 792 -3.21 -28.20 -8.95
C PHE A 792 -3.94 -29.52 -9.23
N MET A 793 -5.27 -29.57 -9.06
CA MET A 793 -6.10 -30.76 -9.33
C MET A 793 -6.30 -31.02 -10.83
N SER A 794 -5.93 -30.06 -11.68
CA SER A 794 -5.97 -30.16 -13.15
C SER A 794 -4.59 -29.98 -13.79
N ALA A 795 -3.51 -30.13 -13.02
CA ALA A 795 -2.15 -29.79 -13.44
C ALA A 795 -1.66 -30.62 -14.65
N ASN A 796 -2.07 -31.89 -14.73
CA ASN A 796 -1.81 -32.79 -15.84
C ASN A 796 -2.43 -32.33 -17.17
N ARG A 797 -3.42 -31.42 -17.15
CA ARG A 797 -4.04 -30.82 -18.34
C ARG A 797 -3.25 -29.65 -18.91
N ILE A 798 -2.30 -29.08 -18.15
CA ILE A 798 -1.48 -27.95 -18.57
C ILE A 798 -0.38 -28.45 -19.51
N LYS A 799 -0.67 -28.51 -20.82
CA LYS A 799 0.30 -28.95 -21.84
C LYS A 799 0.98 -27.80 -22.60
N LYS A 800 0.54 -26.54 -22.39
CA LYS A 800 1.19 -25.33 -22.93
C LYS A 800 2.36 -24.88 -22.02
N PRO A 801 3.45 -24.28 -22.57
CA PRO A 801 4.54 -23.72 -21.77
C PRO A 801 4.06 -22.72 -20.70
N ILE A 802 4.53 -22.89 -19.47
CA ILE A 802 4.24 -22.00 -18.35
C ILE A 802 5.53 -21.67 -17.58
N ILE A 803 5.78 -20.38 -17.34
CA ILE A 803 6.80 -19.93 -16.40
C ILE A 803 6.18 -19.66 -15.03
N LEU A 804 6.76 -20.27 -14.01
CA LEU A 804 6.33 -20.19 -12.62
C LEU A 804 7.35 -19.35 -11.83
N ILE A 805 6.97 -18.14 -11.41
CA ILE A 805 7.85 -17.20 -10.71
C ILE A 805 7.42 -17.10 -9.24
N HIS A 806 8.37 -17.15 -8.31
CA HIS A 806 8.10 -17.14 -6.87
C HIS A 806 9.24 -16.55 -6.05
N GLY A 807 8.90 -15.94 -4.91
CA GLY A 807 9.87 -15.67 -3.85
C GLY A 807 9.90 -16.84 -2.86
N GLU A 808 11.08 -17.32 -2.51
CA GLU A 808 11.27 -18.41 -1.53
C GLU A 808 10.75 -18.04 -0.12
N ASP A 809 10.90 -16.76 0.22
CA ASP A 809 10.41 -16.13 1.45
C ASP A 809 8.96 -15.61 1.37
N ASP A 810 8.17 -15.99 0.35
CA ASP A 810 6.75 -15.59 0.30
C ASP A 810 6.01 -16.18 1.52
N SER A 811 5.65 -15.30 2.46
CA SER A 811 5.15 -15.69 3.77
C SER A 811 3.71 -16.18 3.76
N LYS A 812 3.04 -16.13 2.61
CA LYS A 812 1.75 -16.80 2.39
C LYS A 812 1.97 -18.30 2.37
N VAL A 813 1.98 -18.86 3.58
CA VAL A 813 1.99 -20.25 4.10
C VAL A 813 2.25 -21.38 3.10
N THR A 814 1.54 -21.41 1.98
CA THR A 814 1.39 -22.57 1.10
C THR A 814 2.02 -22.40 -0.28
N THR A 815 2.49 -21.21 -0.62
CA THR A 815 2.63 -20.82 -2.03
C THR A 815 3.87 -21.42 -2.70
N VAL A 816 5.04 -21.40 -2.03
CA VAL A 816 6.26 -22.12 -2.48
C VAL A 816 6.08 -23.64 -2.43
N MET A 817 5.43 -24.15 -1.37
CA MET A 817 5.15 -25.58 -1.22
C MET A 817 4.19 -26.13 -2.29
N GLN A 818 3.41 -25.28 -2.97
CA GLN A 818 2.58 -25.66 -4.11
C GLN A 818 3.32 -25.58 -5.44
N LEU A 819 4.31 -24.69 -5.56
CA LEU A 819 5.03 -24.43 -6.81
C LEU A 819 5.78 -25.68 -7.32
N LEU A 820 6.52 -26.34 -6.43
CA LEU A 820 7.35 -27.50 -6.79
C LEU A 820 6.49 -28.75 -7.11
N PRO A 821 5.47 -29.12 -6.31
CA PRO A 821 4.50 -30.13 -6.69
C PRO A 821 3.79 -29.80 -8.00
N LEU A 822 3.31 -28.57 -8.21
CA LEU A 822 2.68 -28.18 -9.49
C LEU A 822 3.63 -28.39 -10.67
N LYS A 823 4.87 -27.92 -10.57
CA LYS A 823 5.91 -28.12 -11.60
C LYS A 823 6.17 -29.60 -11.90
N LYS A 824 6.10 -30.47 -10.88
CA LYS A 824 6.19 -31.94 -11.07
C LYS A 824 4.94 -32.50 -11.73
N SER A 825 3.74 -32.12 -11.27
CA SER A 825 2.46 -32.60 -11.78
C SER A 825 2.15 -32.18 -13.22
N ILE A 826 2.69 -31.04 -13.69
CA ILE A 826 2.61 -30.60 -15.10
C ILE A 826 3.40 -31.54 -16.03
N ARG A 827 4.41 -32.25 -15.52
CA ARG A 827 5.22 -33.22 -16.29
C ARG A 827 4.59 -34.62 -16.35
N ILE A 828 3.41 -34.80 -15.77
CA ILE A 828 2.56 -35.99 -15.84
C ILE A 828 1.46 -35.72 -16.88
#